data_AF-A0AA36J200-F1
#
_entry.id   AF-A0AA36J200-F1
#
_cell.length_a   1.000
_cell.length_b   1.000
_cell.length_c   1.000
_cell.angle_alpha   90.00
_cell.angle_beta   90.00
_cell.angle_gamma   90.00
#
_symmetry.space_group_name_H-M   'P 1'
#
loop_
_entity.id
_entity.type
_entity.pdbx_description
1 polymer ?
#
loop_
_entity_poly.entity_id
_entity_poly.type
_entity_poly.pdbx_seq_one_letter_code
_entity_poly.pdbx_strand_id
1 'polypeptide(L)'
;MASSARVPPMPSSRIPLPFSPEEYAGRLQRVREGMQKEQLDLVVLTEPENIFYLTGYQTVGEPQIQALLLPAEGAPSLVTRLLEVTNATFRSNLQPQNLHVYADFESGIDKVCELLQSFQVSRLGLEMQSRRLLARHWTKLEALAKTKGMKLCEASHLVPRLRLVKTPAELAVLRRACGVCAAGVLAGQEASAGETETEIAGKAYQAMAKVGGEYPAFPPFVCIGQNGCLGHYPGSSSGGVLREGEVLFLEIGGCFERYHGAMMRTCFVGHQLPPLLQQAEAAVVAAMDVAAKAMKPGAKAKEVDQVARAALTRADKAWTMSLRSGYSIGIGFYTDWGEAEHFKMDPGSEQVLEEGMVIHLIPWVQVPEYGGVGLSDTVLVTKSGAVSLFEKQIPRKIRLIPPPAERPFGPEQAQRVRRVLGLEPTPLVKLELKDFEGLKSVYVKDESKRMGLQAFKVVGGAYAMLRFMCKRLALPLPEGAKGAEEVQRLYVERFGATTFVTATDGNHGRGVAWAARKFRQKAVVYMPKGSAQQRLQHVLDLGAQAEITELNYDDTVEMAFKQGQDQGWVVLQDTTAPGYTEIPEWIMQGYTAMVDEAVEATEKEGSITHVVLQMGVGSMAAAVVGYFTARFGVSNGSPSQCPRFLVIEPWNAACGFESAKAGEMRSVEGDLETMVAGLACGVPSSLAWPVLAEFGHAFLRLKDGLAGNGMRLLRQSGVEAGECGGAACGVLQHLMKPSCASWREELGLNSESKVLLINTEGATDPANYQLQMTLPDVEGPELLEMVLGPARKASNGASSSSKRQRVA
;
A
#
# COMPACT_ATOMS: atom_id res chain seq x y z
N MET A 1 33.01 48.08 -20.93
CA MET A 1 31.89 48.39 -21.85
C MET A 1 30.66 47.69 -21.32
N ALA A 2 29.83 48.37 -20.52
CA ALA A 2 28.58 47.81 -20.02
C ALA A 2 27.57 47.84 -21.17
N SER A 3 27.47 46.74 -21.91
CA SER A 3 26.35 46.50 -22.81
C SER A 3 25.08 46.56 -21.97
N SER A 4 24.26 47.60 -22.13
CA SER A 4 22.91 47.66 -21.56
C SER A 4 22.21 46.34 -21.93
N ALA A 5 21.94 45.48 -20.95
CA ALA A 5 21.27 44.21 -21.20
C ALA A 5 19.94 44.51 -21.90
N ARG A 6 19.82 44.15 -23.18
CA ARG A 6 18.65 44.47 -23.99
C ARG A 6 17.55 43.47 -23.66
N VAL A 7 16.35 43.98 -23.38
CA VAL A 7 15.13 43.17 -23.33
C VAL A 7 14.93 42.54 -24.71
N PRO A 8 14.77 41.20 -24.82
CA PRO A 8 14.56 40.56 -26.10
C PRO A 8 13.27 41.06 -26.77
N PRO A 9 13.20 41.10 -28.12
CA PRO A 9 12.02 41.54 -28.84
C PRO A 9 10.80 40.66 -28.54
N MET A 10 9.61 41.23 -28.74
CA MET A 10 8.34 40.54 -28.51
C MET A 10 8.20 39.28 -29.38
N PRO A 11 7.78 38.15 -28.81
CA PRO A 11 7.50 36.95 -29.57
C PRO A 11 6.24 37.09 -30.44
N SER A 12 6.17 36.30 -31.52
CA SER A 12 5.00 36.23 -32.40
C SER A 12 3.78 35.57 -31.74
N SER A 13 3.96 34.84 -30.64
CA SER A 13 2.89 34.28 -29.81
C SER A 13 3.25 34.40 -28.32
N ARG A 14 2.28 34.79 -27.48
CA ARG A 14 2.40 34.83 -26.02
C ARG A 14 1.66 33.66 -25.40
N ILE A 15 2.08 33.25 -24.19
CA ILE A 15 1.29 32.31 -23.39
C ILE A 15 0.00 33.03 -22.97
N PRO A 16 -1.20 32.44 -23.17
CA PRO A 16 -2.44 33.04 -22.72
C PRO A 16 -2.39 33.35 -21.22
N LEU A 17 -2.79 34.57 -20.84
CA LEU A 17 -2.92 34.94 -19.43
C LEU A 17 -4.23 34.39 -18.85
N PRO A 18 -4.29 34.15 -17.53
CA PRO A 18 -5.49 33.60 -16.89
C PRO A 18 -6.72 34.51 -16.94
N PHE A 19 -6.53 35.81 -17.20
CA PHE A 19 -7.58 36.82 -17.19
C PHE A 19 -7.52 37.70 -18.43
N SER A 20 -8.66 38.31 -18.76
CA SER A 20 -8.76 39.22 -19.90
C SER A 20 -8.03 40.55 -19.61
N PRO A 21 -7.64 41.30 -20.65
CA PRO A 21 -7.07 42.64 -20.49
C PRO A 21 -7.95 43.57 -19.66
N GLU A 22 -9.28 43.48 -19.80
CA GLU A 22 -10.25 44.30 -19.06
C GLU A 22 -10.23 44.00 -17.56
N GLU A 23 -10.11 42.72 -17.18
CA GLU A 23 -9.98 42.32 -15.77
C GLU A 23 -8.71 42.91 -15.16
N TYR A 24 -7.56 42.80 -15.83
CA TYR A 24 -6.31 43.41 -15.37
C TYR A 24 -6.39 44.94 -15.28
N ALA A 25 -6.99 45.60 -16.29
CA ALA A 25 -7.19 47.04 -16.27
C ALA A 25 -8.09 47.48 -15.10
N GLY A 26 -9.15 46.72 -14.81
CA GLY A 26 -10.02 46.94 -13.66
C GLY A 26 -9.30 46.78 -12.32
N ARG A 27 -8.43 45.77 -12.18
CA ARG A 27 -7.60 45.58 -10.97
C ARG A 27 -6.67 46.76 -10.74
N LEU A 28 -5.97 47.19 -11.79
CA LEU A 28 -5.07 48.34 -11.76
C LEU A 28 -5.81 49.62 -11.35
N GLN A 29 -7.00 49.85 -11.90
CA GLN A 29 -7.83 51.00 -11.57
C GLN A 29 -8.25 51.01 -10.10
N ARG A 30 -8.69 49.87 -9.55
CA ARG A 30 -9.05 49.75 -8.12
C ARG A 30 -7.87 50.01 -7.19
N VAL A 31 -6.66 49.57 -7.54
CA VAL A 31 -5.45 49.89 -6.76
C VAL A 31 -5.16 51.39 -6.79
N ARG A 32 -5.28 52.05 -7.96
CA ARG A 32 -5.11 53.50 -8.07
C ARG A 32 -6.12 54.30 -7.29
N GLU A 33 -7.37 53.86 -7.24
CA GLU A 33 -8.39 54.48 -6.37
C GLU A 33 -7.99 54.40 -4.89
N GLY A 34 -7.38 53.28 -4.46
CA GLY A 34 -6.78 53.15 -3.13
C GLY A 34 -5.61 54.11 -2.92
N MET A 35 -4.68 54.16 -3.88
CA MET A 35 -3.55 55.10 -3.85
C MET A 35 -4.03 56.55 -3.76
N GLN A 36 -5.07 56.94 -4.51
CA GLN A 36 -5.64 58.28 -4.48
C GLN A 36 -6.21 58.63 -3.10
N LYS A 37 -6.94 57.70 -2.46
CA LYS A 37 -7.48 57.89 -1.11
C LYS A 37 -6.38 58.10 -0.07
N GLU A 38 -5.25 57.44 -0.24
CA GLU A 38 -4.09 57.52 0.67
C GLU A 38 -3.04 58.56 0.22
N GLN A 39 -3.32 59.26 -0.88
CA GLN A 39 -2.48 60.29 -1.49
C GLN A 39 -1.07 59.76 -1.80
N LEU A 40 -0.97 58.58 -2.40
CA LEU A 40 0.30 57.96 -2.79
C LEU A 40 0.60 58.26 -4.26
N ASP A 41 1.80 58.75 -4.54
CA ASP A 41 2.21 59.09 -5.91
C ASP A 41 2.70 57.83 -6.67
N LEU A 42 3.32 56.91 -5.94
CA LEU A 42 3.84 55.65 -6.46
C LEU A 42 3.85 54.59 -5.35
N VAL A 43 3.56 53.34 -5.71
CA VAL A 43 3.72 52.17 -4.83
C VAL A 43 4.76 51.22 -5.42
N VAL A 44 5.66 50.70 -4.58
CA VAL A 44 6.58 49.62 -4.93
C VAL A 44 6.04 48.33 -4.34
N LEU A 45 5.62 47.41 -5.21
CA LEU A 45 5.12 46.09 -4.83
C LEU A 45 6.21 45.05 -5.04
N THR A 46 6.52 44.27 -4.02
CA THR A 46 7.54 43.20 -4.01
C THR A 46 6.97 41.82 -3.74
N GLU A 47 5.74 41.72 -3.22
CA GLU A 47 5.09 40.44 -2.94
C GLU A 47 4.66 39.79 -4.28
N PRO A 48 5.15 38.57 -4.60
CA PRO A 48 4.90 37.91 -5.89
C PRO A 48 3.42 37.76 -6.22
N GLU A 49 2.59 37.51 -5.21
CA GLU A 49 1.15 37.37 -5.32
C GLU A 49 0.49 38.66 -5.83
N ASN A 50 0.96 39.82 -5.36
CA ASN A 50 0.43 41.13 -5.74
C ASN A 50 0.92 41.56 -7.13
N ILE A 51 2.18 41.24 -7.45
CA ILE A 51 2.73 41.44 -8.80
C ILE A 51 1.95 40.57 -9.81
N PHE A 52 1.71 39.29 -9.49
CA PHE A 52 0.91 38.38 -10.31
C PHE A 52 -0.52 38.87 -10.48
N TYR A 53 -1.19 39.31 -9.41
CA TYR A 53 -2.56 39.81 -9.46
C TYR A 53 -2.75 40.95 -10.47
N LEU A 54 -1.77 41.86 -10.57
CA LEU A 54 -1.83 43.03 -11.45
C LEU A 54 -1.32 42.76 -12.86
N THR A 55 -0.41 41.79 -13.04
CA THR A 55 0.32 41.65 -14.30
C THR A 55 0.24 40.27 -14.95
N GLY A 56 -0.16 39.24 -14.21
CA GLY A 56 -0.05 37.84 -14.61
C GLY A 56 1.38 37.29 -14.55
N TYR A 57 2.38 38.13 -14.24
CA TYR A 57 3.78 37.72 -14.10
C TYR A 57 3.95 36.75 -12.94
N GLN A 58 4.64 35.64 -13.21
CA GLN A 58 4.96 34.64 -12.21
C GLN A 58 6.27 33.93 -12.57
N THR A 59 7.02 33.55 -11.54
CA THR A 59 8.25 32.78 -11.65
C THR A 59 8.58 32.13 -10.30
N VAL A 60 9.40 31.07 -10.33
CA VAL A 60 10.04 30.51 -9.12
C VAL A 60 11.32 31.27 -8.73
N GLY A 61 11.78 32.22 -9.56
CA GLY A 61 12.94 33.09 -9.30
C GLY A 61 12.67 34.22 -8.29
N GLU A 62 11.53 34.18 -7.61
CA GLU A 62 11.06 35.16 -6.63
C GLU A 62 11.89 35.29 -5.32
N PRO A 63 12.80 34.34 -4.95
CA PRO A 63 13.76 34.61 -3.88
C PRO A 63 14.72 35.78 -4.16
N GLN A 64 14.88 36.15 -5.43
CA GLN A 64 15.59 37.37 -5.84
C GLN A 64 14.62 38.54 -5.91
N ILE A 65 15.10 39.76 -5.63
CA ILE A 65 14.22 40.94 -5.60
C ILE A 65 13.55 41.17 -6.96
N GLN A 66 12.22 41.28 -6.91
CA GLN A 66 11.38 41.69 -8.02
C GLN A 66 10.51 42.83 -7.50
N ALA A 67 10.31 43.87 -8.30
CA ALA A 67 9.57 45.05 -7.85
C ALA A 67 8.73 45.63 -8.98
N LEU A 68 7.42 45.71 -8.79
CA LEU A 68 6.52 46.45 -9.65
C LEU A 68 6.37 47.87 -9.11
N LEU A 69 6.89 48.85 -9.83
CA LEU A 69 6.69 50.27 -9.56
C LEU A 69 5.40 50.70 -10.25
N LEU A 70 4.39 50.99 -9.44
CA LEU A 70 3.07 51.41 -9.88
C LEU A 70 2.87 52.90 -9.58
N PRO A 71 2.99 53.80 -10.57
CA PRO A 71 2.65 55.21 -10.39
C PRO A 71 1.12 55.42 -10.35
N ALA A 72 0.70 56.51 -9.71
CA ALA A 72 -0.70 56.93 -9.65
C ALA A 72 -1.30 57.13 -11.06
N GLU A 73 -0.47 57.57 -12.01
CA GLU A 73 -0.79 57.73 -13.42
C GLU A 73 0.32 57.15 -14.31
N GLY A 74 -0.03 56.63 -15.50
CA GLY A 74 0.95 56.04 -16.44
C GLY A 74 1.07 54.52 -16.36
N ALA A 75 2.00 53.90 -17.07
CA ALA A 75 2.15 52.44 -17.06
C ALA A 75 2.98 51.94 -15.86
N PRO A 76 2.67 50.77 -15.28
CA PRO A 76 3.53 50.14 -14.28
C PRO A 76 4.82 49.59 -14.91
N SER A 77 5.91 49.64 -14.15
CA SER A 77 7.24 49.15 -14.56
C SER A 77 7.71 48.03 -13.65
N LEU A 78 8.16 46.91 -14.21
CA LEU A 78 8.68 45.77 -13.47
C LEU A 78 10.21 45.76 -13.50
N VAL A 79 10.83 45.74 -12.33
CA VAL A 79 12.25 45.42 -12.14
C VAL A 79 12.37 43.93 -11.83
N THR A 80 13.13 43.19 -12.63
CA THR A 80 13.41 41.77 -12.39
C THR A 80 14.82 41.38 -12.86
N ARG A 81 15.28 40.20 -12.49
CA ARG A 81 16.59 39.68 -12.91
C ARG A 81 16.60 39.46 -14.43
N LEU A 82 17.73 39.67 -15.10
CA LEU A 82 17.87 39.46 -16.54
C LEU A 82 17.42 38.05 -16.97
N LEU A 83 17.71 37.03 -16.16
CA LEU A 83 17.28 35.66 -16.39
C LEU A 83 15.74 35.51 -16.46
N GLU A 84 15.01 36.33 -15.72
CA GLU A 84 13.56 36.27 -15.57
C GLU A 84 12.80 37.14 -16.59
N VAL A 85 13.51 37.91 -17.41
CA VAL A 85 12.88 38.83 -18.38
C VAL A 85 12.02 38.08 -19.39
N THR A 86 12.39 36.85 -19.75
CA THR A 86 11.61 36.01 -20.65
C THR A 86 10.26 35.64 -20.03
N ASN A 87 10.23 35.31 -18.73
CA ASN A 87 8.96 35.09 -18.03
C ASN A 87 8.08 36.34 -18.05
N ALA A 88 8.65 37.52 -17.82
CA ALA A 88 7.91 38.78 -17.89
C ALA A 88 7.41 39.10 -19.32
N THR A 89 8.21 38.87 -20.36
CA THR A 89 7.84 39.15 -21.75
C THR A 89 6.76 38.19 -22.28
N PHE A 90 6.81 36.92 -21.90
CA PHE A 90 5.92 35.87 -22.44
C PHE A 90 4.68 35.61 -21.58
N ARG A 91 4.76 35.87 -20.27
CA ARG A 91 3.72 35.53 -19.28
C ARG A 91 3.39 36.73 -18.37
N SER A 92 3.24 37.91 -18.96
CA SER A 92 2.62 39.07 -18.29
C SER A 92 1.87 39.97 -19.27
N ASN A 93 1.06 40.88 -18.75
CA ASN A 93 0.37 41.93 -19.50
C ASN A 93 1.26 43.18 -19.74
N LEU A 94 2.51 43.17 -19.29
CA LEU A 94 3.43 44.29 -19.45
C LEU A 94 3.98 44.38 -20.87
N GLN A 95 4.37 45.60 -21.24
CA GLN A 95 5.04 45.90 -22.50
C GLN A 95 6.57 45.88 -22.29
N PRO A 96 7.37 45.47 -23.29
CA PRO A 96 8.83 45.35 -23.15
C PRO A 96 9.52 46.63 -22.64
N GLN A 97 9.03 47.80 -23.05
CA GLN A 97 9.59 49.09 -22.61
C GLN A 97 9.40 49.36 -21.11
N ASN A 98 8.50 48.63 -20.44
CA ASN A 98 8.25 48.73 -19.00
C ASN A 98 8.98 47.64 -18.20
N LEU A 99 9.83 46.83 -18.86
CA LEU A 99 10.64 45.82 -18.21
C LEU A 99 12.06 46.36 -18.00
N HIS A 100 12.47 46.38 -16.75
CA HIS A 100 13.79 46.84 -16.33
C HIS A 100 14.54 45.66 -15.71
N VAL A 101 15.75 45.41 -16.20
CA VAL A 101 16.52 44.23 -15.81
C VAL A 101 17.80 44.58 -15.09
N TYR A 102 18.23 43.71 -14.19
CA TYR A 102 19.57 43.72 -13.60
C TYR A 102 20.26 42.38 -13.82
N ALA A 103 21.57 42.42 -14.09
CA ALA A 103 22.40 41.23 -14.25
C ALA A 103 22.80 40.62 -12.89
N ASP A 104 23.32 39.40 -12.91
CA ASP A 104 23.65 38.64 -11.68
C ASP A 104 24.72 39.29 -10.80
N PHE A 105 25.58 40.11 -11.40
CA PHE A 105 26.62 40.87 -10.71
C PHE A 105 26.16 42.28 -10.29
N GLU A 106 24.90 42.64 -10.58
CA GLU A 106 24.31 43.92 -10.23
C GLU A 106 23.37 43.77 -9.02
N SER A 107 23.16 44.85 -8.27
CA SER A 107 22.21 44.86 -7.16
C SER A 107 20.81 45.19 -7.66
N GLY A 108 19.88 44.23 -7.56
CA GLY A 108 18.49 44.45 -7.99
C GLY A 108 17.81 45.61 -7.26
N ILE A 109 18.08 45.80 -5.97
CA ILE A 109 17.56 46.96 -5.23
C ILE A 109 18.18 48.28 -5.69
N ASP A 110 19.44 48.31 -6.13
CA ASP A 110 20.00 49.53 -6.73
C ASP A 110 19.30 49.83 -8.04
N LYS A 111 18.91 48.81 -8.81
CA LYS A 111 18.11 49.00 -10.03
C LYS A 111 16.72 49.55 -9.75
N VAL A 112 16.08 49.10 -8.66
CA VAL A 112 14.82 49.69 -8.18
C VAL A 112 15.01 51.16 -7.79
N CYS A 113 16.04 51.47 -7.01
CA CYS A 113 16.37 52.83 -6.60
C CYS A 113 16.74 53.74 -7.79
N GLU A 114 17.45 53.22 -8.80
CA GLU A 114 17.76 53.92 -10.05
C GLU A 114 16.48 54.26 -10.81
N LEU A 115 15.61 53.28 -11.02
CA LEU A 115 14.35 53.48 -11.72
C LEU A 115 13.42 54.44 -10.96
N LEU A 116 13.35 54.33 -9.65
CA LEU A 116 12.53 55.21 -8.80
C LEU A 116 12.92 56.69 -8.94
N GLN A 117 14.19 57.00 -9.23
CA GLN A 117 14.65 58.38 -9.47
C GLN A 117 14.10 59.00 -10.76
N SER A 118 13.59 58.19 -11.69
CA SER A 118 12.92 58.69 -12.90
C SER A 118 11.50 59.19 -12.66
N PHE A 119 10.94 58.94 -11.48
CA PHE A 119 9.61 59.40 -11.07
C PHE A 119 9.68 60.62 -10.15
N GLN A 120 8.72 61.53 -10.29
CA GLN A 120 8.48 62.60 -9.33
C GLN A 120 7.56 62.06 -8.22
N VAL A 121 8.15 61.72 -7.08
CA VAL A 121 7.44 61.08 -5.96
C VAL A 121 7.66 61.92 -4.70
N SER A 122 6.57 62.34 -4.06
CA SER A 122 6.58 62.95 -2.73
C SER A 122 6.17 61.92 -1.66
N ARG A 123 5.23 61.03 -1.97
CA ARG A 123 4.70 59.99 -1.09
C ARG A 123 4.84 58.61 -1.74
N LEU A 124 5.77 57.82 -1.24
CA LEU A 124 6.12 56.49 -1.75
C LEU A 124 5.48 55.41 -0.86
N GLY A 125 4.54 54.65 -1.40
CA GLY A 125 4.02 53.44 -0.76
C GLY A 125 4.99 52.27 -0.91
N LEU A 126 5.23 51.54 0.17
CA LEU A 126 6.05 50.32 0.19
C LEU A 126 5.25 49.19 0.84
N GLU A 127 5.41 47.96 0.34
CA GLU A 127 4.92 46.77 1.05
C GLU A 127 5.86 46.41 2.22
N MET A 128 5.76 47.16 3.32
CA MET A 128 6.64 46.99 4.48
C MET A 128 6.50 45.63 5.18
N GLN A 129 5.39 44.92 4.95
CA GLN A 129 5.15 43.56 5.47
C GLN A 129 5.56 42.47 4.48
N SER A 130 6.01 42.82 3.28
CA SER A 130 6.36 41.83 2.26
C SER A 130 7.53 40.96 2.69
N ARG A 131 7.43 39.65 2.43
CA ARG A 131 8.49 38.67 2.68
C ARG A 131 9.70 38.86 1.76
N ARG A 132 9.57 39.69 0.71
CA ARG A 132 10.60 39.97 -0.30
C ARG A 132 11.26 41.33 -0.14
N LEU A 133 10.67 42.22 0.68
CA LEU A 133 11.30 43.48 1.06
C LEU A 133 12.20 43.31 2.29
N LEU A 134 13.37 42.68 2.08
CA LEU A 134 14.34 42.44 3.13
C LEU A 134 14.86 43.74 3.78
N ALA A 135 15.30 43.67 5.04
CA ALA A 135 15.85 44.83 5.77
C ALA A 135 16.97 45.58 5.02
N ARG A 136 17.82 44.86 4.28
CA ARG A 136 18.87 45.47 3.44
C ARG A 136 18.30 46.28 2.27
N HIS A 137 17.12 45.92 1.76
CA HIS A 137 16.42 46.67 0.73
C HIS A 137 15.83 47.95 1.32
N TRP A 138 15.22 47.83 2.51
CA TRP A 138 14.72 48.97 3.28
C TRP A 138 15.79 50.05 3.48
N THR A 139 16.99 49.69 3.93
CA THR A 139 18.07 50.66 4.17
C THR A 139 18.39 51.51 2.94
N LYS A 140 18.37 50.91 1.73
CA LYS A 140 18.63 51.65 0.49
C LYS A 140 17.47 52.56 0.10
N LEU A 141 16.23 52.07 0.23
CA LEU A 141 15.03 52.86 -0.05
C LEU A 141 14.89 54.04 0.92
N GLU A 142 15.18 53.84 2.20
CA GLU A 142 15.17 54.88 3.23
C GLU A 142 16.23 55.95 2.96
N ALA A 143 17.45 55.54 2.61
CA ALA A 143 18.53 56.47 2.23
C ALA A 143 18.16 57.30 0.99
N LEU A 144 17.59 56.67 -0.04
CA LEU A 144 17.11 57.36 -1.23
C LEU A 144 15.97 58.32 -0.90
N ALA A 145 14.97 57.87 -0.14
CA ALA A 145 13.83 58.67 0.27
C ALA A 145 14.27 59.93 1.04
N LYS A 146 15.20 59.79 1.98
CA LYS A 146 15.79 60.92 2.71
C LYS A 146 16.51 61.91 1.79
N THR A 147 17.28 61.39 0.83
CA THR A 147 18.03 62.23 -0.14
C THR A 147 17.11 62.99 -1.09
N LYS A 148 15.95 62.41 -1.44
CA LYS A 148 14.99 62.97 -2.39
C LYS A 148 13.81 63.69 -1.72
N GLY A 149 13.76 63.72 -0.39
CA GLY A 149 12.64 64.32 0.35
C GLY A 149 11.32 63.55 0.24
N MET A 150 11.37 62.23 -0.02
CA MET A 150 10.18 61.39 -0.13
C MET A 150 9.70 60.93 1.25
N LYS A 151 8.39 60.92 1.45
CA LYS A 151 7.75 60.30 2.62
C LYS A 151 7.40 58.85 2.31
N LEU A 152 8.05 57.92 3.00
CA LEU A 152 7.70 56.50 2.97
C LEU A 152 6.37 56.26 3.69
N CYS A 153 5.48 55.49 3.06
CA CYS A 153 4.15 55.16 3.56
C CYS A 153 3.94 53.64 3.50
N GLU A 154 3.28 53.07 4.51
CA GLU A 154 2.87 51.66 4.49
C GLU A 154 1.78 51.48 3.42
N ALA A 155 1.94 50.49 2.55
CA ALA A 155 1.02 50.14 1.47
C ALA A 155 0.73 48.63 1.34
N SER A 156 1.15 47.80 2.31
CA SER A 156 1.00 46.34 2.29
C SER A 156 -0.46 45.89 2.28
N HIS A 157 -1.40 46.75 2.69
CA HIS A 157 -2.83 46.45 2.68
C HIS A 157 -3.53 46.73 1.34
N LEU A 158 -2.95 47.53 0.44
CA LEU A 158 -3.65 48.06 -0.74
C LEU A 158 -4.12 46.96 -1.69
N VAL A 159 -3.19 46.13 -2.18
CA VAL A 159 -3.52 45.06 -3.13
C VAL A 159 -4.20 43.88 -2.43
N PRO A 160 -3.73 43.40 -1.27
CA PRO A 160 -4.35 42.25 -0.64
C PRO A 160 -5.80 42.45 -0.21
N ARG A 161 -6.19 43.66 0.22
CA ARG A 161 -7.60 43.96 0.53
C ARG A 161 -8.51 43.74 -0.69
N LEU A 162 -8.05 44.10 -1.88
CA LEU A 162 -8.80 43.90 -3.12
C LEU A 162 -8.86 42.43 -3.52
N ARG A 163 -7.82 41.66 -3.19
CA ARG A 163 -7.77 40.22 -3.43
C ARG A 163 -8.76 39.46 -2.57
N LEU A 164 -9.16 39.95 -1.39
CA LEU A 164 -10.07 39.20 -0.51
C LEU A 164 -11.41 38.86 -1.17
N VAL A 165 -11.97 39.79 -1.95
CA VAL A 165 -13.25 39.60 -2.66
C VAL A 165 -12.99 39.21 -4.10
N LYS A 166 -13.31 37.97 -4.47
CA LYS A 166 -12.97 37.39 -5.77
C LYS A 166 -13.94 37.83 -6.85
N THR A 167 -13.43 38.22 -8.03
CA THR A 167 -14.28 38.47 -9.21
C THR A 167 -14.85 37.17 -9.78
N PRO A 168 -15.92 37.21 -10.61
CA PRO A 168 -16.42 36.01 -11.27
C PRO A 168 -15.37 35.24 -12.08
N ALA A 169 -14.41 35.96 -12.67
CA ALA A 169 -13.30 35.36 -13.41
C ALA A 169 -12.34 34.62 -12.45
N GLU A 170 -12.01 35.21 -11.30
CA GLU A 170 -11.18 34.54 -10.27
C GLU A 170 -11.88 33.31 -9.70
N LEU A 171 -13.20 33.37 -9.47
CA LEU A 171 -13.97 32.22 -9.00
C LEU A 171 -13.94 31.06 -10.00
N ALA A 172 -13.92 31.33 -11.31
CA ALA A 172 -13.79 30.28 -12.32
C ALA A 172 -12.41 29.59 -12.24
N VAL A 173 -11.33 30.35 -12.04
CA VAL A 173 -9.97 29.80 -11.85
C VAL A 173 -9.88 29.02 -10.52
N LEU A 174 -10.46 29.54 -9.43
CA LEU A 174 -10.52 28.87 -8.13
C LEU A 174 -11.27 27.55 -8.16
N ARG A 175 -12.38 27.45 -8.91
CA ARG A 175 -13.09 26.17 -9.09
C ARG A 175 -12.20 25.14 -9.78
N ARG A 176 -11.39 25.55 -10.76
CA ARG A 176 -10.40 24.65 -11.38
C ARG A 176 -9.32 24.22 -10.39
N ALA A 177 -8.81 25.13 -9.56
CA ALA A 177 -7.87 24.79 -8.49
C ALA A 177 -8.47 23.81 -7.47
N CYS A 178 -9.74 23.98 -7.10
CA CYS A 178 -10.49 23.04 -6.29
C CYS A 178 -10.64 21.67 -6.99
N GLY A 179 -10.84 21.64 -8.31
CA GLY A 179 -10.83 20.40 -9.10
C GLY A 179 -9.49 19.65 -9.03
N VAL A 180 -8.37 20.38 -9.11
CA VAL A 180 -7.02 19.82 -8.92
C VAL A 180 -6.87 19.24 -7.51
N CYS A 181 -7.24 20.01 -6.49
CA CYS A 181 -7.20 19.60 -5.09
C CYS A 181 -7.99 18.31 -4.85
N ALA A 182 -9.22 18.25 -5.36
CA ALA A 182 -10.09 17.07 -5.26
C ALA A 182 -9.45 15.83 -5.90
N ALA A 183 -8.75 15.97 -7.03
CA ALA A 183 -8.03 14.86 -7.65
C ALA A 183 -6.91 14.31 -6.74
N GLY A 184 -6.15 15.20 -6.10
CA GLY A 184 -5.12 14.82 -5.13
C GLY A 184 -5.69 14.11 -3.90
N VAL A 185 -6.75 14.67 -3.30
CA VAL A 185 -7.42 14.06 -2.14
C VAL A 185 -8.00 12.69 -2.48
N LEU A 186 -8.73 12.57 -3.59
CA LEU A 186 -9.30 11.28 -4.00
C LEU A 186 -8.21 10.23 -4.19
N ALA A 187 -7.09 10.57 -4.84
CA ALA A 187 -5.98 9.65 -5.00
C ALA A 187 -5.35 9.24 -3.67
N GLY A 188 -5.21 10.18 -2.71
CA GLY A 188 -4.76 9.86 -1.36
C GLY A 188 -5.74 8.96 -0.58
N GLN A 189 -7.05 9.10 -0.81
CA GLN A 189 -8.08 8.26 -0.21
C GLN A 189 -8.11 6.82 -0.75
N GLU A 190 -7.49 6.55 -1.89
CA GLU A 190 -7.25 5.20 -2.43
C GLU A 190 -5.97 4.55 -1.86
N ALA A 191 -5.42 5.10 -0.77
CA ALA A 191 -4.33 4.47 -0.03
C ALA A 191 -4.73 3.08 0.48
N SER A 192 -3.75 2.17 0.52
CA SER A 192 -3.86 0.84 1.09
C SER A 192 -2.96 0.70 2.31
N ALA A 193 -3.34 -0.17 3.24
CA ALA A 193 -2.44 -0.55 4.32
C ALA A 193 -1.14 -1.16 3.75
N GLY A 194 -0.01 -0.80 4.34
CA GLY A 194 1.33 -1.13 3.84
C GLY A 194 2.00 -0.01 3.04
N GLU A 195 1.28 1.05 2.67
CA GLU A 195 1.86 2.20 1.98
C GLU A 195 2.46 3.22 2.94
N THR A 196 3.55 3.86 2.52
CA THR A 196 4.19 4.98 3.24
C THR A 196 3.52 6.32 2.93
N GLU A 197 3.72 7.31 3.80
CA GLU A 197 3.28 8.70 3.56
C GLU A 197 3.76 9.24 2.20
N THR A 198 5.01 8.95 1.84
CA THR A 198 5.61 9.42 0.58
C THR A 198 5.03 8.74 -0.67
N GLU A 199 4.66 7.46 -0.60
CA GLU A 199 4.00 6.77 -1.70
C GLU A 199 2.59 7.35 -1.93
N ILE A 200 1.85 7.59 -0.85
CA ILE A 200 0.52 8.19 -0.88
C ILE A 200 0.60 9.65 -1.41
N ALA A 201 1.57 10.44 -0.94
CA ALA A 201 1.82 11.79 -1.46
C ALA A 201 2.19 11.76 -2.95
N GLY A 202 3.00 10.78 -3.39
CA GLY A 202 3.34 10.59 -4.80
C GLY A 202 2.12 10.34 -5.67
N LYS A 203 1.16 9.53 -5.21
CA LYS A 203 -0.13 9.32 -5.90
C LYS A 203 -0.92 10.62 -6.02
N ALA A 204 -0.98 11.40 -4.95
CA ALA A 204 -1.67 12.69 -4.96
C ALA A 204 -1.05 13.67 -5.97
N TYR A 205 0.28 13.81 -5.98
CA TYR A 205 0.98 14.63 -6.97
C TYR A 205 0.70 14.17 -8.40
N GLN A 206 0.77 12.87 -8.65
CA GLN A 206 0.51 12.32 -9.99
C GLN A 206 -0.92 12.63 -10.44
N ALA A 207 -1.92 12.49 -9.55
CA ALA A 207 -3.31 12.76 -9.86
C ALA A 207 -3.55 14.25 -10.14
N MET A 208 -2.98 15.15 -9.33
CA MET A 208 -3.07 16.59 -9.56
C MET A 208 -2.46 17.01 -10.90
N ALA A 209 -1.29 16.47 -11.24
CA ALA A 209 -0.63 16.75 -12.51
C ALA A 209 -1.45 16.26 -13.72
N LYS A 210 -2.07 15.07 -13.62
CA LYS A 210 -2.89 14.48 -14.70
C LYS A 210 -4.09 15.34 -15.09
N VAL A 211 -4.63 16.13 -14.17
CA VAL A 211 -5.77 17.04 -14.44
C VAL A 211 -5.33 18.48 -14.78
N GLY A 212 -4.04 18.67 -15.06
CA GLY A 212 -3.47 19.97 -15.45
C GLY A 212 -3.17 20.90 -14.28
N GLY A 213 -3.00 20.35 -13.06
CA GLY A 213 -2.56 21.10 -11.90
C GLY A 213 -1.11 21.57 -12.01
N GLU A 214 -0.84 22.73 -11.44
CA GLU A 214 0.52 23.25 -11.28
C GLU A 214 1.09 22.90 -9.89
N TYR A 215 2.36 23.24 -9.64
CA TYR A 215 2.94 23.04 -8.30
C TYR A 215 2.19 23.88 -7.25
N PRO A 216 1.74 23.27 -6.13
CA PRO A 216 1.11 23.99 -5.05
C PRO A 216 2.12 24.75 -4.19
N ALA A 217 1.65 25.78 -3.46
CA ALA A 217 2.46 26.58 -2.55
C ALA A 217 3.04 25.79 -1.36
N PHE A 218 2.28 24.82 -0.85
CA PHE A 218 2.72 23.81 0.11
C PHE A 218 2.66 22.42 -0.52
N PRO A 219 3.51 21.49 -0.08
CA PRO A 219 3.34 20.09 -0.43
C PRO A 219 2.02 19.53 0.12
N PRO A 220 1.48 18.44 -0.45
CA PRO A 220 0.45 17.63 0.19
C PRO A 220 0.90 17.21 1.58
N PHE A 221 0.12 17.54 2.60
CA PHE A 221 0.32 17.02 3.95
C PHE A 221 -0.37 15.66 4.04
N VAL A 222 0.44 14.61 4.10
CA VAL A 222 -0.01 13.22 4.20
C VAL A 222 0.61 12.66 5.47
N CYS A 223 -0.24 12.46 6.48
CA CYS A 223 0.23 12.15 7.83
C CYS A 223 -0.46 10.88 8.37
N ILE A 224 0.33 9.94 8.88
CA ILE A 224 -0.18 8.70 9.46
C ILE A 224 -0.19 8.78 10.99
N GLY A 225 -1.30 8.37 11.59
CA GLY A 225 -1.49 8.31 13.05
C GLY A 225 -1.16 9.63 13.74
N GLN A 226 -0.29 9.57 14.75
CA GLN A 226 0.11 10.72 15.56
C GLN A 226 0.83 11.82 14.78
N ASN A 227 1.40 11.52 13.59
CA ASN A 227 1.97 12.56 12.74
C ASN A 227 0.92 13.57 12.30
N GLY A 228 -0.35 13.18 12.25
CA GLY A 228 -1.47 14.09 11.98
C GLY A 228 -1.58 15.22 13.00
N CYS A 229 -1.03 15.07 14.21
CA CYS A 229 -0.98 16.10 15.26
C CYS A 229 0.17 17.10 15.08
N LEU A 230 1.15 16.81 14.23
CA LEU A 230 2.33 17.64 14.02
C LEU A 230 2.00 18.75 12.99
N GLY A 231 2.00 20.00 13.45
CA GLY A 231 1.71 21.15 12.60
C GLY A 231 2.71 21.28 11.44
N HIS A 232 2.17 21.43 10.21
CA HIS A 232 2.93 21.56 8.97
C HIS A 232 3.96 20.44 8.73
N TYR A 233 3.71 19.22 9.23
CA TYR A 233 4.55 18.06 8.95
C TYR A 233 4.39 17.62 7.49
N PRO A 234 5.43 17.72 6.63
CA PRO A 234 5.31 17.51 5.20
C PRO A 234 5.30 16.02 4.78
N GLY A 235 5.26 15.10 5.75
CA GLY A 235 5.52 13.68 5.54
C GLY A 235 7.02 13.36 5.50
N SER A 236 7.37 12.08 5.70
CA SER A 236 8.75 11.60 5.53
C SER A 236 8.78 10.17 4.98
N SER A 237 9.86 9.81 4.28
CA SER A 237 10.12 8.40 3.93
C SER A 237 10.37 7.53 5.16
N SER A 238 10.79 8.14 6.27
CA SER A 238 10.82 7.53 7.61
C SER A 238 9.55 7.77 8.43
N GLY A 239 8.54 8.44 7.86
CA GLY A 239 7.36 8.96 8.56
C GLY A 239 6.35 7.90 8.98
N GLY A 240 6.45 6.70 8.43
CA GLY A 240 5.63 5.56 8.85
C GLY A 240 5.05 4.79 7.67
N VAL A 241 4.48 3.64 7.97
CA VAL A 241 3.76 2.78 7.04
C VAL A 241 2.33 2.67 7.57
N LEU A 242 1.33 2.85 6.72
CA LEU A 242 -0.07 2.87 7.11
C LEU A 242 -0.51 1.47 7.54
N ARG A 243 -0.96 1.30 8.78
CA ARG A 243 -1.36 0.00 9.35
C ARG A 243 -2.83 -0.02 9.73
N GLU A 244 -3.33 -1.24 9.96
CA GLU A 244 -4.64 -1.44 10.58
C GLU A 244 -4.73 -0.73 11.93
N GLY A 245 -5.87 -0.07 12.19
CA GLY A 245 -6.09 0.72 13.39
C GLY A 245 -5.57 2.16 13.33
N GLU A 246 -4.88 2.56 12.26
CA GLU A 246 -4.34 3.91 12.14
C GLU A 246 -5.23 4.84 11.31
N VAL A 247 -5.11 6.14 11.61
CA VAL A 247 -5.71 7.22 10.82
C VAL A 247 -4.73 7.70 9.75
N LEU A 248 -5.24 8.00 8.57
CA LEU A 248 -4.55 8.75 7.54
C LEU A 248 -5.19 10.14 7.43
N PHE A 249 -4.44 11.17 7.77
CA PHE A 249 -4.83 12.56 7.59
C PHE A 249 -4.27 13.11 6.28
N LEU A 250 -5.12 13.72 5.47
CA LEU A 250 -4.78 14.32 4.18
C LEU A 250 -5.18 15.80 4.20
N GLU A 251 -4.25 16.72 4.07
CA GLU A 251 -4.51 18.13 3.74
C GLU A 251 -3.78 18.48 2.45
N ILE A 252 -4.53 18.68 1.37
CA ILE A 252 -3.96 18.81 0.03
C ILE A 252 -4.45 20.10 -0.61
N GLY A 253 -3.51 20.91 -1.09
CA GLY A 253 -3.77 22.10 -1.91
C GLY A 253 -3.60 21.80 -3.38
N GLY A 254 -4.64 22.06 -4.18
CA GLY A 254 -4.57 22.07 -5.64
C GLY A 254 -4.31 23.46 -6.15
N CYS A 255 -3.49 23.56 -7.20
CA CYS A 255 -3.10 24.83 -7.79
C CYS A 255 -3.43 24.89 -9.28
N PHE A 256 -4.06 25.98 -9.70
CA PHE A 256 -4.31 26.28 -11.10
C PHE A 256 -4.14 27.78 -11.35
N GLU A 257 -3.21 28.16 -12.23
CA GLU A 257 -2.82 29.56 -12.50
C GLU A 257 -2.52 30.35 -11.21
N ARG A 258 -1.74 29.73 -10.30
CA ARG A 258 -1.42 30.23 -8.95
C ARG A 258 -2.58 30.39 -7.97
N TYR A 259 -3.84 30.19 -8.37
CA TYR A 259 -4.95 30.12 -7.42
C TYR A 259 -5.00 28.76 -6.76
N HIS A 260 -5.36 28.74 -5.48
CA HIS A 260 -5.37 27.54 -4.65
C HIS A 260 -6.77 27.21 -4.13
N GLY A 261 -7.11 25.92 -4.18
CA GLY A 261 -8.15 25.33 -3.36
C GLY A 261 -7.51 24.29 -2.46
N ALA A 262 -7.92 24.23 -1.19
CA ALA A 262 -7.42 23.26 -0.23
C ALA A 262 -8.56 22.46 0.41
N MET A 263 -8.27 21.23 0.81
CA MET A 263 -9.21 20.30 1.43
C MET A 263 -8.48 19.37 2.39
N MET A 264 -9.10 19.15 3.56
CA MET A 264 -8.74 18.10 4.52
C MET A 264 -9.73 16.95 4.40
N ARG A 265 -9.22 15.72 4.34
CA ARG A 265 -10.01 14.51 4.57
C ARG A 265 -9.23 13.56 5.49
N THR A 266 -9.97 12.72 6.18
CA THR A 266 -9.41 11.71 7.08
C THR A 266 -9.88 10.32 6.63
N CYS A 267 -8.99 9.34 6.71
CA CYS A 267 -9.31 7.94 6.51
C CYS A 267 -8.91 7.13 7.75
N PHE A 268 -9.48 5.94 7.89
CA PHE A 268 -9.17 4.99 8.95
C PHE A 268 -9.03 3.59 8.38
N VAL A 269 -7.98 2.86 8.76
CA VAL A 269 -7.79 1.48 8.31
C VAL A 269 -8.49 0.51 9.25
N GLY A 270 -9.54 -0.14 8.77
CA GLY A 270 -10.28 -1.14 9.52
C GLY A 270 -11.65 -1.45 8.93
N HIS A 271 -12.33 -2.44 9.51
CA HIS A 271 -13.65 -2.86 9.06
C HIS A 271 -14.79 -1.92 9.48
N GLN A 272 -14.59 -1.17 10.57
CA GLN A 272 -15.58 -0.24 11.14
C GLN A 272 -14.88 0.92 11.85
N LEU A 273 -15.55 2.07 11.93
CA LEU A 273 -15.02 3.22 12.67
C LEU A 273 -15.18 3.01 14.19
N PRO A 274 -14.11 3.18 14.98
CA PRO A 274 -14.20 3.25 16.45
C PRO A 274 -15.16 4.35 16.92
N PRO A 275 -15.88 4.16 18.04
CA PRO A 275 -16.84 5.15 18.57
C PRO A 275 -16.25 6.56 18.74
N LEU A 276 -14.99 6.65 19.20
CA LEU A 276 -14.31 7.93 19.38
C LEU A 276 -14.10 8.68 18.05
N LEU A 277 -13.75 7.96 16.98
CA LEU A 277 -13.62 8.55 15.64
C LEU A 277 -14.98 8.93 15.05
N GLN A 278 -16.06 8.18 15.33
CA GLN A 278 -17.41 8.57 14.94
C GLN A 278 -17.86 9.88 15.63
N GLN A 279 -17.56 10.02 16.93
CA GLN A 279 -17.85 11.24 17.68
C GLN A 279 -17.01 12.43 17.15
N ALA A 280 -15.73 12.21 16.84
CA ALA A 280 -14.85 13.23 16.27
C ALA A 280 -15.33 13.69 14.90
N GLU A 281 -15.70 12.76 14.01
CA GLU A 281 -16.32 13.06 12.71
C GLU A 281 -17.56 13.96 12.89
N ALA A 282 -18.50 13.55 13.73
CA ALA A 282 -19.73 14.30 13.97
C ALA A 282 -19.46 15.72 14.51
N ALA A 283 -18.49 15.86 15.41
CA ALA A 283 -18.10 17.15 15.98
C ALA A 283 -17.50 18.09 14.91
N VAL A 284 -16.57 17.59 14.09
CA VAL A 284 -15.92 18.35 13.03
C VAL A 284 -16.93 18.76 11.94
N VAL A 285 -17.84 17.87 11.56
CA VAL A 285 -18.93 18.17 10.61
C VAL A 285 -19.86 19.25 11.17
N ALA A 286 -20.27 19.13 12.45
CA ALA A 286 -21.11 20.14 13.09
C ALA A 286 -20.42 21.51 13.13
N ALA A 287 -19.11 21.55 13.44
CA ALA A 287 -18.33 22.78 13.43
C ALA A 287 -18.26 23.42 12.04
N MET A 288 -18.04 22.62 10.99
CA MET A 288 -18.10 23.07 9.60
C MET A 288 -19.46 23.72 9.27
N ASP A 289 -20.57 23.05 9.62
CA ASP A 289 -21.92 23.50 9.25
C ASP A 289 -22.33 24.80 9.96
N VAL A 290 -22.06 24.90 11.27
CA VAL A 290 -22.40 26.12 12.02
C VAL A 290 -21.54 27.31 11.59
N ALA A 291 -20.25 27.08 11.30
CA ALA A 291 -19.35 28.12 10.81
C ALA A 291 -19.80 28.59 9.42
N ALA A 292 -20.01 27.67 8.47
CA ALA A 292 -20.47 28.01 7.12
C ALA A 292 -21.79 28.80 7.13
N LYS A 293 -22.74 28.45 8.02
CA LYS A 293 -23.99 29.19 8.17
C LYS A 293 -23.78 30.61 8.76
N ALA A 294 -22.80 30.78 9.64
CA ALA A 294 -22.47 32.07 10.23
C ALA A 294 -21.67 32.99 9.30
N MET A 295 -21.01 32.43 8.27
CA MET A 295 -20.21 33.16 7.28
C MET A 295 -21.09 33.93 6.28
N LYS A 296 -21.61 35.07 6.70
CA LYS A 296 -22.42 35.97 5.86
C LYS A 296 -21.87 37.41 5.93
N PRO A 297 -22.18 38.27 4.94
CA PRO A 297 -21.73 39.65 4.93
C PRO A 297 -22.07 40.38 6.24
N GLY A 298 -21.10 41.11 6.80
CA GLY A 298 -21.26 41.84 8.05
C GLY A 298 -20.96 41.04 9.32
N ALA A 299 -20.83 39.71 9.25
CA ALA A 299 -20.42 38.90 10.41
C ALA A 299 -18.95 39.17 10.76
N LYS A 300 -18.61 39.23 12.05
CA LYS A 300 -17.21 39.33 12.48
C LYS A 300 -16.53 37.97 12.44
N ALA A 301 -15.28 37.95 11.99
CA ALA A 301 -14.48 36.74 11.88
C ALA A 301 -14.35 35.98 13.22
N LYS A 302 -14.14 36.69 14.34
CA LYS A 302 -14.13 36.10 15.69
C LYS A 302 -15.46 35.44 16.09
N GLU A 303 -16.60 35.95 15.63
CA GLU A 303 -17.92 35.40 15.98
C GLU A 303 -18.17 34.07 15.24
N VAL A 304 -17.74 34.00 13.98
CA VAL A 304 -17.77 32.75 13.22
C VAL A 304 -16.81 31.71 13.83
N ASP A 305 -15.62 32.14 14.24
CA ASP A 305 -14.65 31.28 14.92
C ASP A 305 -15.18 30.74 16.26
N GLN A 306 -15.84 31.60 17.05
CA GLN A 306 -16.46 31.21 18.32
C GLN A 306 -17.51 30.11 18.14
N VAL A 307 -18.38 30.19 17.13
CA VAL A 307 -19.39 29.14 16.91
C VAL A 307 -18.78 27.81 16.48
N ALA A 308 -17.70 27.84 15.68
CA ALA A 308 -16.96 26.65 15.30
C ALA A 308 -16.31 25.97 16.52
N ARG A 309 -15.61 26.74 17.35
CA ARG A 309 -15.00 26.24 18.60
C ARG A 309 -16.04 25.67 19.55
N ALA A 310 -17.15 26.36 19.74
CA ALA A 310 -18.21 25.93 20.64
C ALA A 310 -18.84 24.59 20.21
N ALA A 311 -18.91 24.30 18.91
CA ALA A 311 -19.39 23.01 18.41
C ALA A 311 -18.45 21.86 18.80
N LEU A 312 -17.13 22.06 18.65
CA LEU A 312 -16.11 21.07 19.02
C LEU A 312 -16.06 20.83 20.53
N THR A 313 -15.98 21.90 21.32
CA THR A 313 -15.91 21.83 22.79
C THR A 313 -17.17 21.25 23.43
N ARG A 314 -18.33 21.37 22.77
CA ARG A 314 -19.58 20.73 23.22
C ARG A 314 -19.53 19.21 23.06
N ALA A 315 -18.86 18.72 22.01
CA ALA A 315 -18.72 17.28 21.77
C ALA A 315 -17.73 16.65 22.76
N ASP A 316 -16.61 17.32 23.04
CA ASP A 316 -15.66 16.95 24.08
C ASP A 316 -14.87 18.19 24.55
N LYS A 317 -14.70 18.36 25.86
CA LYS A 317 -13.96 19.50 26.43
C LYS A 317 -12.46 19.48 26.09
N ALA A 318 -11.91 18.30 25.81
CA ALA A 318 -10.52 18.15 25.36
C ALA A 318 -10.33 18.55 23.90
N TRP A 319 -11.40 18.60 23.09
CA TRP A 319 -11.35 18.98 21.69
C TRP A 319 -11.45 20.50 21.54
N THR A 320 -10.37 21.15 21.94
CA THR A 320 -10.14 22.56 21.67
C THR A 320 -9.41 22.68 20.34
N MET A 321 -9.97 23.45 19.41
CA MET A 321 -9.27 23.83 18.19
C MET A 321 -8.05 24.67 18.57
N SER A 322 -6.84 24.14 18.45
CA SER A 322 -5.61 24.88 18.78
C SER A 322 -5.27 25.93 17.71
N LEU A 323 -5.89 25.84 16.54
CA LEU A 323 -5.67 26.69 15.38
C LEU A 323 -6.82 27.69 15.16
N ARG A 324 -6.66 28.57 14.17
CA ARG A 324 -7.73 29.40 13.58
C ARG A 324 -8.79 28.51 12.91
N SER A 325 -10.05 28.92 12.89
CA SER A 325 -11.14 28.17 12.21
C SER A 325 -11.12 28.32 10.70
N GLY A 326 -10.49 29.38 10.19
CA GLY A 326 -10.40 29.62 8.76
C GLY A 326 -9.50 30.78 8.40
N TYR A 327 -9.14 30.85 7.12
CA TYR A 327 -8.34 31.93 6.55
C TYR A 327 -8.66 32.13 5.07
N SER A 328 -8.47 33.35 4.56
CA SER A 328 -8.66 33.62 3.13
C SER A 328 -7.66 32.81 2.30
N ILE A 329 -8.09 32.34 1.14
CA ILE A 329 -7.27 31.55 0.21
C ILE A 329 -7.46 32.09 -1.21
N GLY A 330 -6.39 32.05 -2.01
CA GLY A 330 -6.38 32.65 -3.33
C GLY A 330 -5.08 32.40 -4.07
N ILE A 331 -4.42 33.47 -4.47
CA ILE A 331 -3.11 33.41 -5.15
C ILE A 331 -2.05 32.99 -4.13
N GLY A 332 -1.21 32.02 -4.48
CA GLY A 332 -0.10 31.57 -3.65
C GLY A 332 1.17 31.26 -4.44
N PHE A 333 2.31 31.52 -3.82
CA PHE A 333 3.63 31.10 -4.26
C PHE A 333 4.29 30.23 -3.18
N TYR A 334 5.49 29.73 -3.44
CA TYR A 334 6.19 28.89 -2.47
C TYR A 334 6.20 29.54 -1.07
N THR A 335 5.81 28.76 -0.06
CA THR A 335 5.64 29.04 1.37
C THR A 335 4.26 29.45 1.88
N ASP A 336 3.28 29.85 1.04
CA ASP A 336 1.90 30.02 1.52
C ASP A 336 0.87 30.03 0.38
N TRP A 337 -0.25 29.30 0.54
CA TRP A 337 -1.44 29.44 -0.33
C TRP A 337 -2.49 30.39 0.26
N GLY A 338 -2.34 30.73 1.54
CA GLY A 338 -3.28 31.53 2.31
C GLY A 338 -3.00 33.02 2.16
N GLU A 339 -4.05 33.81 2.38
CA GLU A 339 -4.01 35.26 2.51
C GLU A 339 -4.24 35.63 3.98
N ALA A 340 -3.73 34.80 4.90
CA ALA A 340 -4.12 34.82 6.31
C ALA A 340 -3.55 36.01 7.09
N GLU A 341 -2.49 36.62 6.58
CA GLU A 341 -1.97 37.92 7.06
C GLU A 341 -3.02 39.03 6.85
N HIS A 342 -3.91 38.86 5.87
CA HIS A 342 -4.92 39.84 5.48
C HIS A 342 -6.34 39.47 5.86
N PHE A 343 -6.68 38.18 6.02
CA PHE A 343 -7.95 37.76 6.60
C PHE A 343 -7.87 36.38 7.26
N LYS A 344 -8.25 36.31 8.54
CA LYS A 344 -8.32 35.06 9.31
C LYS A 344 -9.45 35.07 10.33
N MET A 345 -9.95 33.88 10.65
CA MET A 345 -10.99 33.64 11.64
C MET A 345 -10.35 33.02 12.88
N ASP A 346 -10.08 33.85 13.87
CA ASP A 346 -9.52 33.48 15.17
C ASP A 346 -10.13 34.36 16.29
N PRO A 347 -9.90 34.06 17.57
CA PRO A 347 -10.52 34.79 18.68
C PRO A 347 -10.15 36.29 18.75
N GLY A 348 -9.01 36.68 18.15
CA GLY A 348 -8.51 38.05 18.13
C GLY A 348 -8.92 38.86 16.88
N SER A 349 -9.61 38.25 15.91
CA SER A 349 -9.91 38.89 14.62
C SER A 349 -11.17 39.76 14.67
N GLU A 350 -11.01 41.07 14.53
CA GLU A 350 -12.12 42.04 14.38
C GLU A 350 -12.57 42.22 12.91
N GLN A 351 -12.03 41.45 11.99
CA GLN A 351 -12.31 41.58 10.56
C GLN A 351 -13.74 41.18 10.23
N VAL A 352 -14.30 41.78 9.18
CA VAL A 352 -15.69 41.58 8.78
C VAL A 352 -15.73 40.79 7.48
N LEU A 353 -16.60 39.79 7.39
CA LEU A 353 -16.81 39.03 6.16
C LEU A 353 -17.59 39.86 5.14
N GLU A 354 -17.19 39.75 3.87
CA GLU A 354 -17.86 40.35 2.73
C GLU A 354 -18.31 39.27 1.73
N GLU A 355 -19.36 39.56 0.96
CA GLU A 355 -19.81 38.68 -0.12
C GLU A 355 -18.70 38.55 -1.17
N GLY A 356 -18.45 37.33 -1.65
CA GLY A 356 -17.39 37.05 -2.62
C GLY A 356 -16.03 36.70 -2.02
N MET A 357 -15.88 36.76 -0.68
CA MET A 357 -14.69 36.24 -0.02
C MET A 357 -14.59 34.71 -0.16
N VAL A 358 -13.37 34.21 -0.34
CA VAL A 358 -13.09 32.76 -0.42
C VAL A 358 -12.18 32.35 0.71
N ILE A 359 -12.63 31.40 1.52
CA ILE A 359 -12.03 31.02 2.80
C ILE A 359 -11.77 29.52 2.79
N HIS A 360 -10.59 29.09 3.24
CA HIS A 360 -10.40 27.71 3.65
C HIS A 360 -10.90 27.54 5.09
N LEU A 361 -12.01 26.83 5.28
CA LEU A 361 -12.66 26.60 6.57
C LEU A 361 -12.16 25.28 7.15
N ILE A 362 -11.37 25.33 8.23
CA ILE A 362 -10.48 24.26 8.70
C ILE A 362 -10.73 23.73 10.13
N PRO A 363 -11.94 23.27 10.50
CA PRO A 363 -12.14 22.51 11.72
C PRO A 363 -11.27 21.25 11.74
N TRP A 364 -10.43 21.18 12.77
CA TRP A 364 -9.48 20.09 13.00
C TRP A 364 -9.30 19.89 14.51
N VAL A 365 -9.25 18.64 14.93
CA VAL A 365 -9.09 18.25 16.34
C VAL A 365 -8.01 17.19 16.49
N GLN A 366 -7.32 17.22 17.63
CA GLN A 366 -6.40 16.16 18.04
C GLN A 366 -7.18 15.12 18.85
N VAL A 367 -7.17 13.88 18.38
CA VAL A 367 -7.77 12.74 19.06
C VAL A 367 -6.61 11.91 19.63
N PRO A 368 -6.35 11.93 20.96
CA PRO A 368 -5.11 11.41 21.54
C PRO A 368 -4.73 9.98 21.13
N GLU A 369 -5.71 9.11 20.92
CA GLU A 369 -5.48 7.70 20.55
C GLU A 369 -5.10 7.52 19.06
N TYR A 370 -5.54 8.43 18.19
CA TYR A 370 -5.51 8.22 16.74
C TYR A 370 -4.69 9.25 15.97
N GLY A 371 -4.57 10.48 16.50
CA GLY A 371 -3.90 11.59 15.83
C GLY A 371 -4.87 12.69 15.39
N GLY A 372 -4.52 13.40 14.32
CA GLY A 372 -5.30 14.53 13.79
C GLY A 372 -6.52 14.09 12.97
N VAL A 373 -7.69 14.64 13.28
CA VAL A 373 -8.94 14.44 12.51
C VAL A 373 -9.43 15.80 12.01
N GLY A 374 -9.56 15.94 10.69
CA GLY A 374 -10.00 17.19 10.08
C GLY A 374 -10.78 16.96 8.78
N LEU A 375 -11.83 17.75 8.63
CA LEU A 375 -12.69 17.77 7.44
C LEU A 375 -12.91 19.24 7.12
N SER A 376 -12.34 19.69 6.00
CA SER A 376 -12.37 21.09 5.60
C SER A 376 -12.73 21.24 4.14
N ASP A 377 -13.26 22.41 3.79
CA ASP A 377 -13.55 22.78 2.42
C ASP A 377 -13.05 24.21 2.17
N THR A 378 -12.78 24.54 0.91
CA THR A 378 -12.63 25.91 0.43
C THR A 378 -14.01 26.42 0.07
N VAL A 379 -14.46 27.48 0.74
CA VAL A 379 -15.85 27.97 0.69
C VAL A 379 -15.92 29.41 0.20
N LEU A 380 -16.98 29.73 -0.53
CA LEU A 380 -17.34 31.07 -0.99
C LEU A 380 -18.41 31.67 -0.07
N VAL A 381 -18.15 32.85 0.46
CA VAL A 381 -19.13 33.65 1.22
C VAL A 381 -20.18 34.21 0.27
N THR A 382 -21.44 33.86 0.50
CA THR A 382 -22.63 34.30 -0.22
C THR A 382 -23.48 35.20 0.68
N LYS A 383 -24.58 35.74 0.15
CA LYS A 383 -25.52 36.59 0.92
C LYS A 383 -26.07 35.94 2.19
N SER A 384 -26.18 34.61 2.25
CA SER A 384 -26.88 33.90 3.34
C SER A 384 -26.01 32.91 4.13
N GLY A 385 -24.71 32.83 3.84
CA GLY A 385 -23.80 31.83 4.40
C GLY A 385 -22.68 31.51 3.42
N ALA A 386 -21.89 30.48 3.69
CA ALA A 386 -20.83 30.02 2.80
C ALA A 386 -21.18 28.69 2.13
N VAL A 387 -20.71 28.50 0.89
CA VAL A 387 -20.90 27.29 0.09
C VAL A 387 -19.56 26.76 -0.40
N SER A 388 -19.42 25.43 -0.47
CA SER A 388 -18.20 24.78 -0.98
C SER A 388 -17.96 25.13 -2.46
N LEU A 389 -16.70 25.38 -2.83
CA LEU A 389 -16.27 25.60 -4.21
C LEU A 389 -15.94 24.30 -4.97
N PHE A 390 -15.96 23.15 -4.30
CA PHE A 390 -15.74 21.85 -4.92
C PHE A 390 -17.01 21.38 -5.67
N GLU A 391 -16.94 21.30 -7.00
CA GLU A 391 -18.06 20.86 -7.85
C GLU A 391 -18.42 19.38 -7.61
N LYS A 392 -17.41 18.51 -7.52
CA LYS A 392 -17.57 17.12 -7.09
C LYS A 392 -17.50 17.07 -5.57
N GLN A 393 -18.65 16.94 -4.91
CA GLN A 393 -18.68 16.83 -3.46
C GLN A 393 -18.03 15.52 -3.00
N ILE A 394 -16.86 15.65 -2.38
CA ILE A 394 -16.24 14.57 -1.61
C ILE A 394 -16.90 14.60 -0.23
N PRO A 395 -17.54 13.50 0.22
CA PRO A 395 -18.25 13.48 1.49
C PRO A 395 -17.37 13.96 2.66
N ARG A 396 -17.95 14.77 3.55
CA ARG A 396 -17.33 15.18 4.83
C ARG A 396 -17.52 14.05 5.84
N LYS A 397 -16.84 12.93 5.61
CA LYS A 397 -16.84 11.75 6.48
C LYS A 397 -15.46 11.10 6.47
N ILE A 398 -15.13 10.37 7.53
CA ILE A 398 -13.95 9.53 7.61
C ILE A 398 -14.18 8.32 6.69
N ARG A 399 -13.26 8.12 5.73
CA ARG A 399 -13.32 6.98 4.81
C ARG A 399 -12.68 5.75 5.46
N LEU A 400 -13.36 4.61 5.40
CA LEU A 400 -12.76 3.32 5.74
C LEU A 400 -11.84 2.85 4.61
N ILE A 401 -10.60 2.54 4.96
CA ILE A 401 -9.66 1.78 4.14
C ILE A 401 -9.72 0.34 4.68
N PRO A 402 -9.97 -0.67 3.83
CA PRO A 402 -9.96 -2.05 4.31
C PRO A 402 -8.58 -2.38 4.86
N PRO A 403 -8.48 -3.19 5.94
CA PRO A 403 -7.19 -3.71 6.37
C PRO A 403 -6.51 -4.46 5.22
N PRO A 404 -5.18 -4.60 5.25
CA PRO A 404 -4.50 -5.35 4.19
C PRO A 404 -5.13 -6.74 4.15
N ALA A 405 -5.42 -7.24 2.94
CA ALA A 405 -5.90 -8.61 2.80
C ALA A 405 -4.90 -9.51 3.54
N GLU A 406 -5.35 -10.22 4.59
CA GLU A 406 -4.50 -11.18 5.30
C GLU A 406 -3.84 -12.03 4.22
N ARG A 407 -2.50 -12.00 4.10
CA ARG A 407 -1.82 -12.95 3.21
C ARG A 407 -2.05 -14.30 3.87
N PRO A 408 -2.93 -15.16 3.31
CA PRO A 408 -3.45 -16.30 4.06
C PRO A 408 -2.34 -17.30 4.38
N PHE A 409 -1.16 -17.16 3.77
CA PHE A 409 -0.03 -18.06 3.97
C PHE A 409 1.26 -17.35 4.42
N GLY A 410 1.22 -16.07 4.79
CA GLY A 410 2.43 -15.29 5.12
C GLY A 410 3.07 -15.55 6.49
N PRO A 411 4.25 -14.98 6.78
CA PRO A 411 4.97 -15.21 8.04
C PRO A 411 4.17 -14.91 9.30
N GLU A 412 3.40 -13.83 9.32
CA GLU A 412 2.55 -13.48 10.47
C GLU A 412 1.49 -14.55 10.76
N GLN A 413 0.90 -15.10 9.69
CA GLN A 413 -0.09 -16.17 9.79
C GLN A 413 0.55 -17.48 10.24
N ALA A 414 1.75 -17.81 9.75
CA ALA A 414 2.50 -18.99 10.20
C ALA A 414 2.88 -18.92 11.68
N GLN A 415 3.37 -17.76 12.14
CA GLN A 415 3.66 -17.50 13.54
C GLN A 415 2.39 -17.59 14.40
N ARG A 416 1.25 -17.09 13.89
CA ARG A 416 -0.04 -17.23 14.56
C ARG A 416 -0.40 -18.71 14.74
N VAL A 417 -0.27 -19.55 13.71
CA VAL A 417 -0.50 -21.00 13.83
C VAL A 417 0.37 -21.62 14.91
N ARG A 418 1.68 -21.34 14.91
CA ARG A 418 2.64 -21.84 15.91
C ARG A 418 2.23 -21.44 17.33
N ARG A 419 1.88 -20.17 17.55
CA ARG A 419 1.43 -19.65 18.85
C ARG A 419 0.12 -20.28 19.31
N VAL A 420 -0.87 -20.36 18.43
CA VAL A 420 -2.21 -20.89 18.74
C VAL A 420 -2.14 -22.36 19.15
N LEU A 421 -1.37 -23.17 18.43
CA LEU A 421 -1.25 -24.60 18.70
C LEU A 421 -0.16 -24.95 19.74
N GLY A 422 0.69 -23.99 20.12
CA GLY A 422 1.82 -24.24 21.01
C GLY A 422 2.81 -25.25 20.41
N LEU A 423 3.18 -25.06 19.15
CA LEU A 423 4.06 -25.99 18.42
C LEU A 423 5.52 -25.85 18.85
N GLU A 424 6.14 -26.97 19.15
CA GLU A 424 7.59 -27.08 19.23
C GLU A 424 8.18 -27.32 17.82
N PRO A 425 9.28 -26.64 17.45
CA PRO A 425 9.91 -26.83 16.14
C PRO A 425 10.40 -28.27 15.93
N THR A 426 10.13 -28.83 14.75
CA THR A 426 10.74 -30.11 14.33
C THR A 426 12.16 -29.91 13.79
N PRO A 427 13.00 -30.96 13.77
CA PRO A 427 14.38 -30.85 13.30
C PRO A 427 14.51 -30.34 11.86
N LEU A 428 15.55 -29.54 11.62
CA LEU A 428 16.06 -29.23 10.28
C LEU A 428 17.43 -29.91 10.14
N VAL A 429 17.51 -30.93 9.30
CA VAL A 429 18.72 -31.74 9.12
C VAL A 429 19.49 -31.25 7.89
N LYS A 430 20.79 -30.98 8.03
CA LYS A 430 21.67 -30.65 6.91
C LYS A 430 22.30 -31.94 6.37
N LEU A 431 22.14 -32.22 5.08
CA LEU A 431 22.69 -33.43 4.46
C LEU A 431 24.15 -33.25 4.06
N GLU A 432 24.89 -34.36 4.04
CA GLU A 432 26.23 -34.44 3.46
C GLU A 432 26.16 -34.28 1.94
N LEU A 433 27.09 -33.52 1.35
CA LEU A 433 27.06 -33.16 -0.07
C LEU A 433 27.65 -34.23 -1.01
N LYS A 434 28.11 -35.38 -0.50
CA LYS A 434 28.72 -36.44 -1.33
C LYS A 434 27.79 -36.92 -2.47
N ASP A 435 26.48 -36.89 -2.23
CA ASP A 435 25.43 -37.27 -3.20
C ASP A 435 24.81 -36.06 -3.92
N PHE A 436 25.32 -34.85 -3.62
CA PHE A 436 24.80 -33.56 -4.11
C PHE A 436 25.93 -32.61 -4.55
N GLU A 437 27.01 -33.18 -5.09
CA GLU A 437 28.19 -32.42 -5.50
C GLU A 437 27.80 -31.29 -6.47
N GLY A 438 28.26 -30.07 -6.16
CA GLY A 438 27.93 -28.87 -6.93
C GLY A 438 26.79 -28.02 -6.35
N LEU A 439 26.22 -28.36 -5.19
CA LEU A 439 25.31 -27.49 -4.41
C LEU A 439 26.01 -26.90 -3.18
N LYS A 440 25.47 -25.81 -2.63
CA LYS A 440 26.00 -25.16 -1.41
C LYS A 440 25.57 -25.86 -0.13
N SER A 441 24.29 -26.20 -0.05
CA SER A 441 23.70 -26.93 1.07
C SER A 441 22.37 -27.55 0.70
N VAL A 442 22.07 -28.68 1.31
CA VAL A 442 20.77 -29.36 1.22
C VAL A 442 20.25 -29.54 2.64
N TYR A 443 19.06 -29.00 2.91
CA TYR A 443 18.38 -29.12 4.20
C TYR A 443 17.12 -29.97 4.05
N VAL A 444 16.82 -30.76 5.06
CA VAL A 444 15.59 -31.56 5.17
C VAL A 444 14.85 -31.12 6.40
N LYS A 445 13.65 -30.55 6.21
CA LYS A 445 12.71 -30.27 7.30
C LYS A 445 12.03 -31.58 7.67
N ASP A 446 12.34 -32.14 8.84
CA ASP A 446 11.92 -33.48 9.25
C ASP A 446 10.63 -33.47 10.08
N GLU A 447 9.48 -33.65 9.42
CA GLU A 447 8.17 -33.72 10.07
C GLU A 447 7.85 -35.11 10.66
N SER A 448 8.76 -36.09 10.58
CA SER A 448 8.60 -37.41 11.24
C SER A 448 8.55 -37.30 12.77
N LYS A 449 8.91 -36.15 13.34
CA LYS A 449 8.86 -35.90 14.80
C LYS A 449 7.64 -35.08 15.22
N ARG A 450 6.81 -34.63 14.27
CA ARG A 450 5.70 -33.71 14.54
C ARG A 450 4.67 -34.36 15.47
N MET A 451 4.51 -33.77 16.66
CA MET A 451 3.48 -34.10 17.66
C MET A 451 3.41 -35.59 18.02
N GLY A 452 4.50 -36.34 17.83
CA GLY A 452 4.55 -37.79 18.08
C GLY A 452 3.74 -38.66 17.11
N LEU A 453 3.23 -38.10 16.00
CA LEU A 453 2.40 -38.82 15.02
C LEU A 453 3.16 -39.25 13.76
N GLN A 454 4.41 -38.83 13.62
CA GLN A 454 5.23 -39.10 12.43
C GLN A 454 4.66 -38.56 11.11
N ALA A 455 3.87 -37.47 11.15
CA ALA A 455 3.34 -36.83 9.94
C ALA A 455 2.99 -35.34 10.17
N PHE A 456 3.18 -34.51 9.14
CA PHE A 456 2.92 -33.06 9.20
C PHE A 456 1.43 -32.68 9.24
N LYS A 457 0.54 -33.50 8.63
CA LYS A 457 -0.86 -33.12 8.34
C LYS A 457 -1.70 -32.82 9.59
N VAL A 458 -1.28 -33.29 10.76
CA VAL A 458 -1.91 -32.98 12.05
C VAL A 458 -1.99 -31.48 12.33
N VAL A 459 -0.99 -30.70 11.90
CA VAL A 459 -0.96 -29.25 12.16
C VAL A 459 -2.13 -28.54 11.47
N GLY A 460 -2.35 -28.85 10.18
CA GLY A 460 -3.48 -28.33 9.42
C GLY A 460 -4.83 -28.76 9.99
N GLY A 461 -4.99 -30.06 10.29
CA GLY A 461 -6.23 -30.59 10.87
C GLY A 461 -6.57 -29.97 12.23
N ALA A 462 -5.58 -29.84 13.12
CA ALA A 462 -5.77 -29.25 14.44
C ALA A 462 -6.09 -27.76 14.37
N TYR A 463 -5.39 -26.99 13.52
CA TYR A 463 -5.65 -25.57 13.34
C TYR A 463 -7.05 -25.31 12.76
N ALA A 464 -7.44 -26.05 11.72
CA ALA A 464 -8.75 -25.91 11.09
C ALA A 464 -9.89 -26.27 12.04
N MET A 465 -9.76 -27.33 12.83
CA MET A 465 -10.75 -27.72 13.84
C MET A 465 -10.90 -26.65 14.94
N LEU A 466 -9.78 -26.09 15.41
CA LEU A 466 -9.80 -25.02 16.40
C LEU A 466 -10.43 -23.73 15.84
N ARG A 467 -10.08 -23.34 14.62
CA ARG A 467 -10.67 -22.16 13.94
C ARG A 467 -12.17 -22.35 13.71
N PHE A 468 -12.60 -23.56 13.34
CA PHE A 468 -14.03 -23.91 13.25
C PHE A 468 -14.75 -23.70 14.58
N MET A 469 -14.19 -24.21 15.68
CA MET A 469 -14.77 -24.04 17.02
C MET A 469 -14.85 -22.56 17.43
N CYS A 470 -13.78 -21.78 17.22
CA CYS A 470 -13.74 -20.35 17.52
C CYS A 470 -14.81 -19.58 16.72
N LYS A 471 -14.92 -19.87 15.41
CA LYS A 471 -15.92 -19.26 14.53
C LYS A 471 -17.34 -19.54 15.02
N ARG A 472 -17.64 -20.79 15.40
CA ARG A 472 -18.95 -21.18 15.95
C ARG A 472 -19.27 -20.54 17.29
N LEU A 473 -18.25 -20.28 18.12
CA LEU A 473 -18.38 -19.58 19.40
C LEU A 473 -18.45 -18.05 19.25
N ALA A 474 -18.12 -17.52 18.07
CA ALA A 474 -17.87 -16.09 17.84
C ALA A 474 -16.76 -15.53 18.73
N LEU A 475 -15.68 -16.30 18.90
CA LEU A 475 -14.48 -15.92 19.65
C LEU A 475 -13.28 -15.73 18.72
N PRO A 476 -12.32 -14.86 19.10
CA PRO A 476 -11.03 -14.80 18.42
C PRO A 476 -10.26 -16.11 18.62
N LEU A 477 -9.23 -16.34 17.78
CA LEU A 477 -8.30 -17.46 17.98
C LEU A 477 -7.55 -17.28 19.32
N PRO A 478 -7.40 -18.36 20.10
CA PRO A 478 -6.75 -18.29 21.40
C PRO A 478 -5.22 -18.24 21.28
N GLU A 479 -4.55 -17.74 22.31
CA GLU A 479 -3.09 -17.86 22.43
C GLU A 479 -2.68 -19.08 23.26
N GLY A 480 -1.74 -19.86 22.74
CA GLY A 480 -1.14 -21.00 23.43
C GLY A 480 -2.08 -22.20 23.65
N ALA A 481 -1.47 -23.33 24.04
CA ALA A 481 -2.19 -24.57 24.30
C ALA A 481 -3.31 -24.42 25.36
N LYS A 482 -3.10 -23.59 26.39
CA LYS A 482 -4.12 -23.33 27.43
C LYS A 482 -5.35 -22.62 26.88
N GLY A 483 -5.17 -21.65 25.98
CA GLY A 483 -6.29 -20.97 25.34
C GLY A 483 -7.06 -21.90 24.39
N ALA A 484 -6.37 -22.80 23.70
CA ALA A 484 -7.01 -23.84 22.89
C ALA A 484 -7.85 -24.81 23.74
N GLU A 485 -7.38 -25.16 24.94
CA GLU A 485 -8.14 -25.95 25.92
C GLU A 485 -9.37 -25.21 26.46
N GLU A 486 -9.27 -23.89 26.65
CA GLU A 486 -10.42 -23.05 27.03
C GLU A 486 -11.50 -23.02 25.94
N VAL A 487 -11.10 -22.79 24.68
CA VAL A 487 -12.02 -22.85 23.53
C VAL A 487 -12.68 -24.22 23.43
N GLN A 488 -11.90 -25.28 23.60
CA GLN A 488 -12.41 -26.65 23.62
C GLN A 488 -13.50 -26.83 24.70
N ARG A 489 -13.25 -26.35 25.93
CA ARG A 489 -14.20 -26.45 27.04
C ARG A 489 -15.50 -25.69 26.72
N LEU A 490 -15.38 -24.41 26.34
CA LEU A 490 -16.53 -23.56 26.00
C LEU A 490 -17.34 -24.14 24.84
N TYR A 491 -16.67 -24.71 23.84
CA TYR A 491 -17.34 -25.32 22.69
C TYR A 491 -18.17 -26.53 23.12
N VAL A 492 -17.57 -27.46 23.87
CA VAL A 492 -18.25 -28.67 24.33
C VAL A 492 -19.40 -28.35 25.30
N GLU A 493 -19.23 -27.36 26.19
CA GLU A 493 -20.29 -26.89 27.09
C GLU A 493 -21.49 -26.33 26.34
N ARG A 494 -21.26 -25.61 25.23
CA ARG A 494 -22.32 -24.93 24.48
C ARG A 494 -22.96 -25.79 23.40
N PHE A 495 -22.19 -26.63 22.72
CA PHE A 495 -22.62 -27.35 21.52
C PHE A 495 -22.49 -28.87 21.62
N GLY A 496 -21.87 -29.39 22.69
CA GLY A 496 -21.51 -30.81 22.79
C GLY A 496 -20.36 -31.20 21.87
N ALA A 497 -20.17 -32.51 21.66
CA ALA A 497 -19.17 -33.04 20.76
C ALA A 497 -19.70 -33.10 19.31
N THR A 498 -18.99 -32.41 18.41
CA THR A 498 -19.23 -32.43 16.96
C THR A 498 -18.46 -33.58 16.31
N THR A 499 -19.05 -34.21 15.30
CA THR A 499 -18.36 -35.22 14.47
C THR A 499 -17.74 -34.55 13.25
N PHE A 500 -16.46 -34.81 13.04
CA PHE A 500 -15.71 -34.40 11.85
C PHE A 500 -15.49 -35.60 10.93
N VAL A 501 -15.74 -35.44 9.63
CA VAL A 501 -15.59 -36.51 8.63
C VAL A 501 -14.53 -36.15 7.60
N THR A 502 -13.73 -37.11 7.17
CA THR A 502 -12.71 -36.93 6.13
C THR A 502 -12.43 -38.23 5.38
N ALA A 503 -11.84 -38.12 4.18
CA ALA A 503 -11.36 -39.21 3.37
C ALA A 503 -9.85 -39.13 3.12
N THR A 504 -9.12 -40.23 3.31
CA THR A 504 -7.66 -40.30 3.09
C THR A 504 -7.13 -41.72 3.23
N ASP A 505 -6.04 -42.01 2.55
CA ASP A 505 -5.25 -43.23 2.65
C ASP A 505 -4.27 -43.27 3.85
N GLY A 506 -4.26 -42.25 4.74
CA GLY A 506 -3.45 -42.29 5.96
C GLY A 506 -3.33 -41.00 6.77
N ASN A 507 -2.38 -40.14 6.40
CA ASN A 507 -1.83 -39.11 7.31
C ASN A 507 -2.81 -37.99 7.67
N HIS A 508 -3.71 -37.63 6.74
CA HIS A 508 -4.70 -36.58 7.00
C HIS A 508 -5.71 -37.05 8.06
N GLY A 509 -6.26 -38.24 7.86
CA GLY A 509 -7.27 -38.86 8.72
C GLY A 509 -6.73 -39.15 10.11
N ARG A 510 -5.47 -39.59 10.22
CA ARG A 510 -4.77 -39.70 11.50
C ARG A 510 -4.66 -38.34 12.21
N GLY A 511 -4.34 -37.28 11.47
CA GLY A 511 -4.30 -35.92 11.98
C GLY A 511 -5.66 -35.43 12.49
N VAL A 512 -6.73 -35.68 11.73
CA VAL A 512 -8.11 -35.34 12.12
C VAL A 512 -8.56 -36.13 13.34
N ALA A 513 -8.29 -37.44 13.40
CA ALA A 513 -8.60 -38.29 14.54
C ALA A 513 -7.87 -37.83 15.81
N TRP A 514 -6.59 -37.47 15.69
CA TRP A 514 -5.82 -36.93 16.81
C TRP A 514 -6.37 -35.60 17.29
N ALA A 515 -6.67 -34.68 16.35
CA ALA A 515 -7.24 -33.37 16.67
C ALA A 515 -8.60 -33.51 17.36
N ALA A 516 -9.46 -34.40 16.84
CA ALA A 516 -10.76 -34.68 17.44
C ALA A 516 -10.60 -35.19 18.89
N ARG A 517 -9.70 -36.15 19.13
CA ARG A 517 -9.40 -36.63 20.48
C ARG A 517 -8.88 -35.51 21.39
N LYS A 518 -7.92 -34.71 20.92
CA LYS A 518 -7.34 -33.59 21.68
C LYS A 518 -8.42 -32.55 22.05
N PHE A 519 -9.35 -32.28 21.13
CA PHE A 519 -10.41 -31.31 21.32
C PHE A 519 -11.73 -31.89 21.85
N ARG A 520 -11.75 -33.15 22.32
CA ARG A 520 -12.96 -33.86 22.80
C ARG A 520 -14.12 -33.85 21.80
N GLN A 521 -13.80 -33.90 20.52
CA GLN A 521 -14.72 -34.06 19.39
C GLN A 521 -14.70 -35.52 18.90
N LYS A 522 -15.50 -35.84 17.88
CA LYS A 522 -15.54 -37.17 17.24
C LYS A 522 -14.97 -37.08 15.83
N ALA A 523 -14.39 -38.17 15.33
CA ALA A 523 -13.91 -38.27 13.96
C ALA A 523 -14.40 -39.54 13.27
N VAL A 524 -14.73 -39.41 11.99
CA VAL A 524 -15.03 -40.51 11.05
C VAL A 524 -14.08 -40.40 9.88
N VAL A 525 -13.34 -41.47 9.56
CA VAL A 525 -12.32 -41.48 8.51
C VAL A 525 -12.62 -42.60 7.52
N TYR A 526 -12.93 -42.22 6.27
CA TYR A 526 -13.06 -43.15 5.17
C TYR A 526 -11.73 -43.30 4.45
N MET A 527 -11.27 -44.54 4.26
CA MET A 527 -10.02 -44.81 3.58
C MET A 527 -10.30 -45.46 2.22
N PRO A 528 -9.62 -45.07 1.13
CA PRO A 528 -9.85 -45.69 -0.17
C PRO A 528 -9.35 -47.13 -0.22
N LYS A 529 -9.83 -47.87 -1.22
CA LYS A 529 -9.40 -49.21 -1.54
C LYS A 529 -7.88 -49.28 -1.68
N GLY A 530 -7.28 -50.33 -1.11
CA GLY A 530 -5.83 -50.53 -1.11
C GLY A 530 -5.09 -49.83 0.03
N SER A 531 -5.78 -49.08 0.88
CA SER A 531 -5.16 -48.49 2.08
C SER A 531 -4.58 -49.56 3.01
N ALA A 532 -3.40 -49.29 3.58
CA ALA A 532 -2.73 -50.23 4.46
C ALA A 532 -3.48 -50.42 5.79
N GLN A 533 -3.66 -51.68 6.21
CA GLN A 533 -4.37 -52.04 7.45
C GLN A 533 -3.76 -51.39 8.70
N GLN A 534 -2.44 -51.22 8.72
CA GLN A 534 -1.74 -50.56 9.82
C GLN A 534 -2.12 -49.07 9.95
N ARG A 535 -2.35 -48.38 8.83
CA ARG A 535 -2.79 -46.98 8.82
C ARG A 535 -4.21 -46.84 9.34
N LEU A 536 -5.09 -47.78 9.00
CA LEU A 536 -6.43 -47.88 9.60
C LEU A 536 -6.33 -48.06 11.12
N GLN A 537 -5.47 -48.98 11.58
CA GLN A 537 -5.29 -49.22 13.02
C GLN A 537 -4.82 -47.96 13.76
N HIS A 538 -3.89 -47.19 13.19
CA HIS A 538 -3.43 -45.93 13.79
C HIS A 538 -4.55 -44.89 13.99
N VAL A 539 -5.57 -44.89 13.12
CA VAL A 539 -6.74 -44.02 13.24
C VAL A 539 -7.69 -44.55 14.32
N LEU A 540 -7.93 -45.86 14.35
CA LEU A 540 -8.77 -46.53 15.37
C LEU A 540 -8.20 -46.37 16.78
N ASP A 541 -6.88 -46.48 16.95
CA ASP A 541 -6.17 -46.30 18.24
C ASP A 541 -6.32 -44.88 18.82
N LEU A 542 -6.65 -43.91 17.97
CA LEU A 542 -6.97 -42.54 18.37
C LEU A 542 -8.44 -42.36 18.79
N GLY A 543 -9.26 -43.41 18.72
CA GLY A 543 -10.67 -43.41 19.13
C GLY A 543 -11.63 -42.88 18.07
N ALA A 544 -11.19 -42.76 16.82
CA ALA A 544 -12.04 -42.40 15.69
C ALA A 544 -12.76 -43.65 15.12
N GLN A 545 -13.88 -43.43 14.45
CA GLN A 545 -14.48 -44.44 13.57
C GLN A 545 -13.73 -44.42 12.23
N ALA A 546 -13.37 -45.58 11.69
CA ALA A 546 -12.70 -45.64 10.40
C ALA A 546 -12.95 -46.98 9.70
N GLU A 547 -12.98 -46.96 8.37
CA GLU A 547 -13.10 -48.14 7.53
C GLU A 547 -12.37 -47.95 6.19
N ILE A 548 -11.95 -49.07 5.59
CA ILE A 548 -11.45 -49.11 4.21
C ILE A 548 -12.63 -49.41 3.29
N THR A 549 -12.86 -48.53 2.34
CA THR A 549 -13.95 -48.64 1.35
C THR A 549 -13.48 -49.42 0.12
N GLU A 550 -14.43 -49.80 -0.74
CA GLU A 550 -14.15 -50.38 -2.07
C GLU A 550 -13.93 -49.30 -3.15
N LEU A 551 -13.94 -48.01 -2.79
CA LEU A 551 -13.84 -46.87 -3.70
C LEU A 551 -12.39 -46.41 -3.89
N ASN A 552 -12.08 -45.71 -5.00
CA ASN A 552 -10.79 -45.04 -5.17
C ASN A 552 -10.70 -43.77 -4.27
N TYR A 553 -9.58 -43.05 -4.30
CA TYR A 553 -9.37 -41.86 -3.46
C TYR A 553 -10.44 -40.77 -3.68
N ASP A 554 -10.64 -40.35 -4.93
CA ASP A 554 -11.54 -39.24 -5.26
C ASP A 554 -13.01 -39.61 -4.95
N ASP A 555 -13.44 -40.83 -5.27
CA ASP A 555 -14.77 -41.35 -4.93
C ASP A 555 -14.98 -41.46 -3.40
N THR A 556 -13.92 -41.80 -2.65
CA THR A 556 -13.97 -41.82 -1.17
C THR A 556 -14.13 -40.40 -0.60
N VAL A 557 -13.49 -39.40 -1.22
CA VAL A 557 -13.68 -37.99 -0.86
C VAL A 557 -15.13 -37.56 -1.09
N GLU A 558 -15.71 -37.87 -2.25
CA GLU A 558 -17.13 -37.58 -2.53
C GLU A 558 -18.06 -38.27 -1.51
N MET A 559 -17.77 -39.52 -1.14
CA MET A 559 -18.49 -40.23 -0.09
C MET A 559 -18.42 -39.50 1.25
N ALA A 560 -17.24 -39.01 1.66
CA ALA A 560 -17.09 -38.26 2.92
C ALA A 560 -17.89 -36.95 2.92
N PHE A 561 -17.93 -36.22 1.79
CA PHE A 561 -18.79 -35.03 1.64
C PHE A 561 -20.27 -35.37 1.79
N LYS A 562 -20.72 -36.43 1.11
CA LYS A 562 -22.11 -36.89 1.17
C LYS A 562 -22.51 -37.30 2.59
N GLN A 563 -21.68 -38.09 3.27
CA GLN A 563 -21.91 -38.48 4.66
C GLN A 563 -21.91 -37.28 5.60
N GLY A 564 -21.03 -36.30 5.37
CA GLY A 564 -21.03 -35.03 6.06
C GLY A 564 -22.39 -34.33 6.01
N GLN A 565 -22.96 -34.24 4.80
CA GLN A 565 -24.27 -33.64 4.59
C GLN A 565 -25.41 -34.47 5.21
N ASP A 566 -25.46 -35.77 4.93
CA ASP A 566 -26.55 -36.66 5.33
C ASP A 566 -26.66 -36.80 6.87
N GLN A 567 -25.51 -36.81 7.56
CA GLN A 567 -25.44 -36.98 9.02
C GLN A 567 -25.33 -35.66 9.80
N GLY A 568 -25.22 -34.52 9.10
CA GLY A 568 -24.95 -33.22 9.72
C GLY A 568 -23.56 -33.13 10.37
N TRP A 569 -22.60 -33.90 9.88
CA TRP A 569 -21.20 -33.85 10.33
C TRP A 569 -20.43 -32.74 9.62
N VAL A 570 -19.31 -32.32 10.22
CA VAL A 570 -18.44 -31.29 9.63
C VAL A 570 -17.40 -31.96 8.76
N VAL A 571 -17.41 -31.68 7.46
CA VAL A 571 -16.35 -32.15 6.57
C VAL A 571 -15.06 -31.39 6.88
N LEU A 572 -13.97 -32.13 7.13
CA LEU A 572 -12.63 -31.60 7.36
C LEU A 572 -11.65 -32.25 6.39
N GLN A 573 -11.81 -31.93 5.11
CA GLN A 573 -11.01 -32.42 4.00
C GLN A 573 -9.95 -31.39 3.57
N ASP A 574 -8.75 -31.86 3.21
CA ASP A 574 -7.59 -31.07 2.75
C ASP A 574 -7.60 -30.75 1.24
N THR A 575 -8.73 -30.98 0.57
CA THR A 575 -9.00 -30.60 -0.83
C THR A 575 -10.27 -29.76 -0.94
N THR A 576 -10.47 -29.10 -2.07
CA THR A 576 -11.61 -28.20 -2.31
C THR A 576 -12.76 -28.90 -3.03
N ALA A 577 -13.95 -28.36 -2.84
CA ALA A 577 -15.15 -28.70 -3.61
C ALA A 577 -15.95 -27.42 -3.88
N PRO A 578 -16.90 -27.39 -4.83
CA PRO A 578 -17.76 -26.23 -5.05
C PRO A 578 -18.43 -25.76 -3.74
N GLY A 579 -18.18 -24.51 -3.34
CA GLY A 579 -18.69 -23.95 -2.08
C GLY A 579 -17.92 -24.36 -0.82
N TYR A 580 -16.86 -25.16 -0.93
CA TYR A 580 -16.00 -25.63 0.18
C TYR A 580 -14.54 -25.25 -0.06
N THR A 581 -14.16 -24.06 0.43
CA THR A 581 -12.79 -23.52 0.35
C THR A 581 -12.26 -23.04 1.68
N GLU A 582 -13.15 -22.67 2.61
CA GLU A 582 -12.78 -22.09 3.89
C GLU A 582 -11.95 -23.05 4.78
N ILE A 583 -12.45 -24.27 5.04
CA ILE A 583 -11.71 -25.25 5.85
C ILE A 583 -10.40 -25.70 5.16
N PRO A 584 -10.36 -25.98 3.84
CA PRO A 584 -9.11 -26.23 3.13
C PRO A 584 -8.08 -25.11 3.29
N GLU A 585 -8.49 -23.85 3.20
CA GLU A 585 -7.61 -22.71 3.43
C GLU A 585 -7.03 -22.72 4.85
N TRP A 586 -7.83 -23.06 5.87
CA TRP A 586 -7.34 -23.18 7.26
C TRP A 586 -6.36 -24.33 7.43
N ILE A 587 -6.60 -25.45 6.76
CA ILE A 587 -5.67 -26.58 6.74
C ILE A 587 -4.33 -26.14 6.12
N MET A 588 -4.38 -25.44 4.98
CA MET A 588 -3.22 -24.88 4.30
C MET A 588 -2.48 -23.84 5.16
N GLN A 589 -3.20 -22.97 5.87
CA GLN A 589 -2.66 -22.06 6.86
C GLN A 589 -1.83 -22.81 7.90
N GLY A 590 -2.34 -23.94 8.42
CA GLY A 590 -1.61 -24.78 9.35
C GLY A 590 -0.25 -25.26 8.82
N TYR A 591 -0.19 -25.62 7.54
CA TYR A 591 1.05 -26.11 6.92
C TYR A 591 2.15 -25.04 6.83
N THR A 592 1.84 -23.76 6.91
CA THR A 592 2.86 -22.69 6.87
C THR A 592 3.81 -22.72 8.07
N ALA A 593 3.40 -23.31 9.21
CA ALA A 593 4.24 -23.43 10.40
C ALA A 593 5.56 -24.15 10.13
N MET A 594 5.55 -25.23 9.32
CA MET A 594 6.77 -25.99 9.02
C MET A 594 7.79 -25.16 8.24
N VAL A 595 7.31 -24.25 7.38
CA VAL A 595 8.14 -23.41 6.53
C VAL A 595 8.73 -22.25 7.33
N ASP A 596 7.92 -21.65 8.21
CA ASP A 596 8.36 -20.62 9.14
C ASP A 596 9.49 -21.14 10.04
N GLU A 597 9.34 -22.34 10.60
CA GLU A 597 10.39 -23.00 11.38
C GLU A 597 11.67 -23.28 10.57
N ALA A 598 11.55 -23.73 9.31
CA ALA A 598 12.70 -24.00 8.46
C ALA A 598 13.44 -22.71 8.05
N VAL A 599 12.71 -21.64 7.76
CA VAL A 599 13.27 -20.32 7.42
C VAL A 599 13.95 -19.69 8.63
N GLU A 600 13.33 -19.76 9.81
CA GLU A 600 13.94 -19.32 11.07
C GLU A 600 15.26 -20.05 11.34
N ALA A 601 15.29 -21.37 11.17
CA ALA A 601 16.49 -22.18 11.38
C ALA A 601 17.62 -21.91 10.36
N THR A 602 17.30 -21.42 9.16
CA THR A 602 18.30 -21.13 8.11
C THR A 602 18.69 -19.65 8.01
N GLU A 603 18.08 -18.77 8.80
CA GLU A 603 18.21 -17.32 8.66
C GLU A 603 19.68 -16.84 8.72
N LYS A 604 20.49 -17.45 9.59
CA LYS A 604 21.93 -17.14 9.74
C LYS A 604 22.81 -17.69 8.62
N GLU A 605 22.35 -18.71 7.90
CA GLU A 605 23.09 -19.31 6.78
C GLU A 605 22.78 -18.60 5.45
N GLY A 606 21.77 -17.71 5.43
CA GLY A 606 21.29 -16.91 4.30
C GLY A 606 20.20 -17.60 3.47
N SER A 607 19.51 -16.86 2.61
CA SER A 607 18.25 -17.30 1.96
C SER A 607 18.32 -18.61 1.18
N ILE A 608 17.27 -19.44 1.35
CA ILE A 608 16.98 -20.63 0.55
C ILE A 608 16.76 -20.20 -0.91
N THR A 609 17.33 -20.93 -1.87
CA THR A 609 17.22 -20.60 -3.30
C THR A 609 16.34 -21.56 -4.07
N HIS A 610 16.17 -22.79 -3.60
CA HIS A 610 15.30 -23.79 -4.21
C HIS A 610 14.53 -24.56 -3.16
N VAL A 611 13.30 -24.95 -3.48
CA VAL A 611 12.48 -25.82 -2.63
C VAL A 611 11.89 -26.93 -3.50
N VAL A 612 12.05 -28.19 -3.09
CA VAL A 612 11.41 -29.33 -3.73
C VAL A 612 10.13 -29.66 -2.98
N LEU A 613 9.00 -29.62 -3.67
CA LEU A 613 7.66 -29.68 -3.09
C LEU A 613 6.88 -30.86 -3.66
N GLN A 614 6.46 -31.76 -2.78
CA GLN A 614 5.58 -32.85 -3.15
C GLN A 614 4.15 -32.35 -3.38
N MET A 615 3.51 -32.82 -4.45
CA MET A 615 2.13 -32.50 -4.78
C MET A 615 1.29 -33.77 -4.84
N GLY A 616 0.26 -33.83 -3.99
CA GLY A 616 -0.95 -34.61 -4.23
C GLY A 616 -1.99 -33.66 -4.82
N VAL A 617 -3.01 -33.29 -4.04
CA VAL A 617 -3.95 -32.19 -4.40
C VAL A 617 -3.31 -30.80 -4.45
N GLY A 618 -2.06 -30.64 -3.96
CA GLY A 618 -1.27 -29.39 -4.03
C GLY A 618 -1.37 -28.46 -2.82
N SER A 619 -2.23 -28.73 -1.84
CA SER A 619 -2.48 -27.86 -0.68
C SER A 619 -1.21 -27.49 0.12
N MET A 620 -0.32 -28.46 0.37
CA MET A 620 0.94 -28.22 1.09
C MET A 620 1.94 -27.42 0.24
N ALA A 621 2.13 -27.81 -1.03
CA ALA A 621 3.02 -27.10 -1.95
C ALA A 621 2.60 -25.63 -2.11
N ALA A 622 1.30 -25.37 -2.29
CA ALA A 622 0.78 -24.01 -2.43
C ALA A 622 0.92 -23.18 -1.15
N ALA A 623 0.74 -23.78 0.03
CA ALA A 623 0.99 -23.09 1.31
C ALA A 623 2.47 -22.68 1.46
N VAL A 624 3.41 -23.54 1.06
CA VAL A 624 4.85 -23.22 1.10
C VAL A 624 5.19 -22.11 0.12
N VAL A 625 4.71 -22.21 -1.11
CA VAL A 625 4.87 -21.16 -2.13
C VAL A 625 4.29 -19.84 -1.63
N GLY A 626 3.06 -19.86 -1.11
CA GLY A 626 2.39 -18.69 -0.56
C GLY A 626 3.15 -18.03 0.60
N TYR A 627 3.80 -18.82 1.46
CA TYR A 627 4.66 -18.30 2.52
C TYR A 627 5.87 -17.55 1.96
N PHE A 628 6.61 -18.17 1.04
CA PHE A 628 7.80 -17.56 0.46
C PHE A 628 7.47 -16.34 -0.40
N THR A 629 6.39 -16.35 -1.18
CA THR A 629 5.96 -15.18 -1.95
C THR A 629 5.41 -14.08 -1.04
N ALA A 630 4.75 -14.41 0.07
CA ALA A 630 4.37 -13.42 1.07
C ALA A 630 5.59 -12.83 1.81
N ARG A 631 6.69 -13.57 1.98
CA ARG A 631 7.91 -13.08 2.64
C ARG A 631 8.83 -12.31 1.70
N PHE A 632 8.99 -12.76 0.47
CA PHE A 632 10.01 -12.29 -0.49
C PHE A 632 9.43 -11.77 -1.81
N GLY A 633 8.10 -11.68 -1.93
CA GLY A 633 7.40 -11.27 -3.14
C GLY A 633 7.59 -9.82 -3.54
N VAL A 634 7.06 -9.50 -4.73
CA VAL A 634 7.46 -8.39 -5.60
C VAL A 634 7.42 -7.02 -4.92
N SER A 635 8.60 -6.46 -4.64
CA SER A 635 8.80 -5.01 -4.48
C SER A 635 9.56 -4.48 -5.70
N ASN A 636 8.96 -3.54 -6.42
CA ASN A 636 9.65 -2.62 -7.34
C ASN A 636 10.42 -3.23 -8.52
N GLY A 637 9.88 -4.22 -9.22
CA GLY A 637 10.36 -4.62 -10.55
C GLY A 637 11.83 -5.11 -10.64
N SER A 638 12.43 -5.51 -9.51
CA SER A 638 13.78 -6.11 -9.44
C SER A 638 13.68 -7.60 -9.05
N PRO A 639 14.59 -8.50 -9.49
CA PRO A 639 14.42 -9.94 -9.30
C PRO A 639 14.30 -10.36 -7.83
N SER A 640 13.27 -11.16 -7.60
CA SER A 640 12.84 -11.79 -6.37
C SER A 640 13.94 -12.60 -5.68
N GLN A 641 14.18 -12.36 -4.39
CA GLN A 641 14.86 -13.30 -3.49
C GLN A 641 14.00 -14.57 -3.19
N CYS A 642 12.85 -14.72 -3.85
CA CYS A 642 11.97 -15.87 -3.73
C CYS A 642 12.63 -17.13 -4.32
N PRO A 643 12.57 -18.29 -3.64
CA PRO A 643 13.12 -19.54 -4.15
C PRO A 643 12.47 -19.99 -5.46
N ARG A 644 13.19 -20.83 -6.21
CA ARG A 644 12.60 -21.62 -7.31
C ARG A 644 11.93 -22.87 -6.74
N PHE A 645 10.66 -23.07 -7.07
CA PHE A 645 9.87 -24.19 -6.59
C PHE A 645 9.83 -25.32 -7.61
N LEU A 646 10.32 -26.50 -7.22
CA LEU A 646 10.29 -27.72 -8.02
C LEU A 646 9.16 -28.61 -7.49
N VAL A 647 8.04 -28.66 -8.21
CA VAL A 647 6.86 -29.44 -7.81
C VAL A 647 7.00 -30.85 -8.34
N ILE A 648 6.83 -31.87 -7.48
CA ILE A 648 7.04 -33.28 -7.85
C ILE A 648 5.80 -34.14 -7.58
N GLU A 649 5.54 -35.09 -8.48
CA GLU A 649 4.39 -36.00 -8.41
C GLU A 649 4.77 -37.41 -8.91
N PRO A 650 4.12 -38.48 -8.42
CA PRO A 650 4.34 -39.82 -8.95
C PRO A 650 3.79 -39.94 -10.38
N TRP A 651 4.42 -40.78 -11.20
CA TRP A 651 4.18 -40.85 -12.64
C TRP A 651 2.71 -41.00 -13.04
N ASN A 652 1.97 -41.86 -12.32
CA ASN A 652 0.59 -42.21 -12.63
C ASN A 652 -0.43 -41.25 -12.01
N ALA A 653 -0.02 -40.36 -11.09
CA ALA A 653 -0.91 -39.38 -10.44
C ALA A 653 -0.37 -37.94 -10.56
N ALA A 654 0.21 -37.60 -11.72
CA ALA A 654 0.88 -36.32 -11.97
C ALA A 654 -0.08 -35.25 -12.51
N CYS A 655 -1.12 -34.92 -11.75
CA CYS A 655 -2.15 -33.97 -12.17
C CYS A 655 -1.64 -32.53 -12.33
N GLY A 656 -0.71 -32.09 -11.48
CA GLY A 656 -0.02 -30.80 -11.59
C GLY A 656 0.91 -30.72 -12.81
N PHE A 657 1.62 -31.80 -13.14
CA PHE A 657 2.46 -31.92 -14.33
C PHE A 657 1.64 -31.79 -15.61
N GLU A 658 0.55 -32.54 -15.73
CA GLU A 658 -0.33 -32.46 -16.90
C GLU A 658 -1.03 -31.09 -16.97
N SER A 659 -1.40 -30.52 -15.82
CA SER A 659 -1.92 -29.14 -15.75
C SER A 659 -0.89 -28.10 -16.22
N ALA A 660 0.37 -28.22 -15.81
CA ALA A 660 1.45 -27.33 -16.21
C ALA A 660 1.81 -27.50 -17.70
N LYS A 661 1.70 -28.72 -18.20
CA LYS A 661 1.86 -29.05 -19.62
C LYS A 661 0.79 -28.36 -20.47
N ALA A 662 -0.47 -28.44 -20.06
CA ALA A 662 -1.62 -27.84 -20.73
C ALA A 662 -1.74 -26.31 -20.54
N GLY A 663 -1.21 -25.77 -19.44
CA GLY A 663 -1.35 -24.35 -19.07
C GLY A 663 -2.67 -24.02 -18.35
N GLU A 664 -3.48 -25.03 -18.05
CA GLU A 664 -4.75 -24.94 -17.34
C GLU A 664 -4.92 -26.16 -16.43
N MET A 665 -5.82 -26.08 -15.44
CA MET A 665 -6.06 -27.18 -14.51
C MET A 665 -6.60 -28.40 -15.26
N ARG A 666 -5.95 -29.55 -15.07
CA ARG A 666 -6.31 -30.85 -15.64
C ARG A 666 -6.27 -31.92 -14.56
N SER A 667 -7.18 -32.88 -14.69
CA SER A 667 -7.22 -34.07 -13.85
C SER A 667 -6.62 -35.26 -14.60
N VAL A 668 -6.07 -36.22 -13.86
CA VAL A 668 -5.59 -37.51 -14.40
C VAL A 668 -6.59 -38.58 -14.00
N GLU A 669 -7.10 -39.30 -15.00
CA GLU A 669 -8.05 -40.40 -14.83
C GLU A 669 -7.35 -41.75 -15.01
N GLY A 670 -7.92 -42.82 -14.43
CA GLY A 670 -7.40 -44.20 -14.58
C GLY A 670 -6.79 -44.75 -13.29
N ASP A 671 -5.89 -45.73 -13.44
CA ASP A 671 -5.22 -46.37 -12.31
C ASP A 671 -4.08 -45.48 -11.80
N LEU A 672 -4.28 -44.92 -10.60
CA LEU A 672 -3.34 -44.01 -9.95
C LEU A 672 -2.34 -44.77 -9.04
N GLU A 673 -2.19 -46.08 -9.22
CA GLU A 673 -1.31 -46.91 -8.40
C GLU A 673 0.14 -46.38 -8.39
N THR A 674 0.64 -46.17 -7.18
CA THR A 674 2.02 -45.75 -6.88
C THR A 674 2.35 -46.15 -5.44
N MET A 675 3.61 -46.47 -5.19
CA MET A 675 4.13 -46.64 -3.83
C MET A 675 4.20 -45.33 -3.05
N VAL A 676 4.11 -44.17 -3.73
CA VAL A 676 4.14 -42.84 -3.11
C VAL A 676 2.70 -42.43 -2.72
N ALA A 677 2.04 -43.27 -1.92
CA ALA A 677 0.59 -43.25 -1.71
C ALA A 677 0.03 -41.89 -1.27
N GLY A 678 0.77 -41.14 -0.44
CA GLY A 678 0.38 -39.80 0.00
C GLY A 678 0.27 -38.74 -1.10
N LEU A 679 0.71 -39.06 -2.33
CA LEU A 679 0.64 -38.21 -3.53
C LEU A 679 -0.25 -38.80 -4.63
N ALA A 680 -0.95 -39.92 -4.39
CA ALA A 680 -1.81 -40.60 -5.36
C ALA A 680 -3.16 -39.86 -5.56
N CYS A 681 -3.12 -38.65 -6.11
CA CYS A 681 -4.30 -37.81 -6.34
C CYS A 681 -4.47 -37.47 -7.83
N GLY A 682 -5.68 -37.63 -8.37
CA GLY A 682 -5.98 -37.33 -9.77
C GLY A 682 -6.39 -35.89 -10.02
N VAL A 683 -6.83 -35.16 -8.99
CA VAL A 683 -7.48 -33.84 -9.13
C VAL A 683 -6.73 -32.75 -8.34
N PRO A 684 -6.25 -31.67 -8.99
CA PRO A 684 -5.67 -30.53 -8.29
C PRO A 684 -6.71 -29.73 -7.48
N SER A 685 -6.31 -29.24 -6.30
CA SER A 685 -7.13 -28.31 -5.52
C SER A 685 -7.30 -26.97 -6.24
N SER A 686 -8.52 -26.47 -6.29
CA SER A 686 -8.85 -25.15 -6.88
C SER A 686 -8.28 -23.96 -6.10
N LEU A 687 -7.87 -24.15 -4.85
CA LEU A 687 -7.10 -23.16 -4.08
C LEU A 687 -5.60 -23.25 -4.36
N ALA A 688 -5.08 -24.46 -4.59
CA ALA A 688 -3.65 -24.68 -4.74
C ALA A 688 -3.14 -24.35 -6.14
N TRP A 689 -3.86 -24.77 -7.18
CA TRP A 689 -3.39 -24.65 -8.56
C TRP A 689 -3.07 -23.21 -9.00
N PRO A 690 -3.89 -22.17 -8.71
CA PRO A 690 -3.57 -20.81 -9.13
C PRO A 690 -2.20 -20.33 -8.61
N VAL A 691 -1.89 -20.65 -7.35
CA VAL A 691 -0.61 -20.31 -6.73
C VAL A 691 0.54 -21.07 -7.40
N LEU A 692 0.37 -22.37 -7.63
CA LEU A 692 1.40 -23.21 -8.25
C LEU A 692 1.61 -22.88 -9.74
N ALA A 693 0.56 -22.52 -10.48
CA ALA A 693 0.65 -22.13 -11.88
C ALA A 693 1.41 -20.82 -12.07
N GLU A 694 1.25 -19.88 -11.12
CA GLU A 694 1.92 -18.58 -11.15
C GLU A 694 3.40 -18.68 -10.71
N PHE A 695 3.67 -19.42 -9.63
CA PHE A 695 4.99 -19.39 -8.97
C PHE A 695 5.81 -20.69 -9.09
N GLY A 696 5.20 -21.80 -9.49
CA GLY A 696 5.89 -23.08 -9.69
C GLY A 696 6.91 -22.96 -10.83
N HIS A 697 8.20 -23.19 -10.53
CA HIS A 697 9.27 -23.01 -11.50
C HIS A 697 9.31 -24.17 -12.51
N ALA A 698 9.21 -25.40 -12.01
CA ALA A 698 9.13 -26.62 -12.80
C ALA A 698 8.23 -27.65 -12.11
N PHE A 699 7.59 -28.49 -12.92
CA PHE A 699 6.77 -29.61 -12.51
C PHE A 699 7.41 -30.89 -13.04
N LEU A 700 7.66 -31.85 -12.15
CA LEU A 700 8.34 -33.09 -12.46
C LEU A 700 7.47 -34.28 -12.07
N ARG A 701 7.46 -35.31 -12.91
CA ARG A 701 6.88 -36.61 -12.56
C ARG A 701 7.96 -37.67 -12.43
N LEU A 702 7.89 -38.49 -11.39
CA LEU A 702 8.92 -39.48 -11.05
C LEU A 702 8.39 -40.91 -11.05
N LYS A 703 9.26 -41.86 -11.39
CA LYS A 703 9.03 -43.28 -11.13
C LYS A 703 9.32 -43.60 -9.66
N ASP A 704 8.46 -44.42 -9.08
CA ASP A 704 8.46 -44.92 -7.71
C ASP A 704 9.84 -45.31 -7.15
N GLY A 705 10.67 -45.99 -7.95
CA GLY A 705 12.02 -46.38 -7.51
C GLY A 705 12.91 -45.22 -7.07
N LEU A 706 12.73 -44.00 -7.62
CA LEU A 706 13.47 -42.82 -7.16
C LEU A 706 13.12 -42.44 -5.72
N ALA A 707 11.87 -42.63 -5.30
CA ALA A 707 11.49 -42.41 -3.91
C ALA A 707 12.25 -43.38 -2.99
N GLY A 708 12.39 -44.65 -3.39
CA GLY A 708 13.18 -45.65 -2.68
C GLY A 708 14.66 -45.25 -2.52
N ASN A 709 15.31 -44.77 -3.59
CA ASN A 709 16.68 -44.26 -3.54
C ASN A 709 16.81 -43.15 -2.48
N GLY A 710 15.89 -42.18 -2.50
CA GLY A 710 15.88 -41.07 -1.55
C GLY A 710 15.64 -41.50 -0.11
N MET A 711 14.75 -42.48 0.14
CA MET A 711 14.54 -43.03 1.49
C MET A 711 15.83 -43.64 2.06
N ARG A 712 16.54 -44.43 1.26
CA ARG A 712 17.81 -45.06 1.67
C ARG A 712 18.89 -44.00 1.95
N LEU A 713 18.96 -42.95 1.13
CA LEU A 713 19.88 -41.84 1.33
C LEU A 713 19.58 -41.07 2.63
N LEU A 714 18.31 -40.71 2.87
CA LEU A 714 17.89 -40.00 4.07
C LEU A 714 18.19 -40.79 5.35
N ARG A 715 18.01 -42.12 5.31
CA ARG A 715 18.35 -43.01 6.43
C ARG A 715 19.83 -42.94 6.81
N GLN A 716 20.74 -42.84 5.83
CA GLN A 716 22.17 -42.69 6.09
C GLN A 716 22.48 -41.36 6.82
N SER A 717 21.64 -40.35 6.63
CA SER A 717 21.73 -39.05 7.30
C SER A 717 20.91 -38.97 8.59
N GLY A 718 20.43 -40.11 9.11
CA GLY A 718 19.69 -40.18 10.37
C GLY A 718 18.22 -39.77 10.28
N VAL A 719 17.67 -39.60 9.07
CA VAL A 719 16.26 -39.25 8.84
C VAL A 719 15.51 -40.51 8.40
N GLU A 720 14.62 -41.02 9.25
CA GLU A 720 13.71 -42.10 8.91
C GLU A 720 12.51 -41.52 8.14
N ALA A 721 12.65 -41.46 6.81
CA ALA A 721 11.67 -40.85 5.91
C ALA A 721 10.72 -41.88 5.28
N GLY A 722 9.45 -41.52 5.17
CA GLY A 722 8.49 -42.22 4.32
C GLY A 722 8.70 -41.96 2.82
N GLU A 723 7.85 -42.54 2.00
CA GLU A 723 7.90 -42.48 0.55
C GLU A 723 7.86 -41.06 -0.03
N CYS A 724 7.09 -40.12 0.54
CA CYS A 724 6.98 -38.77 0.00
C CYS A 724 8.24 -37.93 0.29
N GLY A 725 8.82 -38.09 1.48
CA GLY A 725 10.12 -37.50 1.81
C GLY A 725 11.25 -38.08 0.95
N GLY A 726 11.21 -39.39 0.73
CA GLY A 726 12.07 -40.10 -0.20
C GLY A 726 12.00 -39.55 -1.61
N ALA A 727 10.79 -39.32 -2.14
CA ALA A 727 10.58 -38.77 -3.48
C ALA A 727 11.32 -37.44 -3.70
N ALA A 728 11.22 -36.49 -2.75
CA ALA A 728 11.90 -35.20 -2.88
C ALA A 728 13.43 -35.34 -2.87
N CYS A 729 13.97 -36.17 -1.99
CA CYS A 729 15.41 -36.43 -1.92
C CYS A 729 15.91 -37.16 -3.17
N GLY A 730 15.19 -38.19 -3.62
CA GLY A 730 15.52 -38.98 -4.79
C GLY A 730 15.47 -38.18 -6.10
N VAL A 731 14.49 -37.29 -6.27
CA VAL A 731 14.44 -36.38 -7.41
C VAL A 731 15.65 -35.44 -7.42
N LEU A 732 15.98 -34.83 -6.28
CA LEU A 732 17.17 -33.97 -6.19
C LEU A 732 18.45 -34.76 -6.51
N GLN A 733 18.62 -35.94 -5.92
CA GLN A 733 19.78 -36.81 -6.16
C GLN A 733 19.89 -37.18 -7.65
N HIS A 734 18.77 -37.53 -8.29
CA HIS A 734 18.74 -37.85 -9.71
C HIS A 734 19.13 -36.65 -10.59
N LEU A 735 18.62 -35.45 -10.26
CA LEU A 735 18.98 -34.21 -10.96
C LEU A 735 20.47 -33.89 -10.84
N MET A 736 21.17 -34.36 -9.80
CA MET A 736 22.61 -34.16 -9.65
C MET A 736 23.47 -35.09 -10.52
N LYS A 737 22.89 -36.15 -11.12
CA LYS A 737 23.64 -37.07 -12.01
C LYS A 737 24.10 -36.37 -13.31
N PRO A 738 25.26 -36.73 -13.90
CA PRO A 738 25.74 -36.11 -15.13
C PRO A 738 24.75 -36.11 -16.30
N SER A 739 23.90 -37.15 -16.40
CA SER A 739 22.83 -37.26 -17.41
C SER A 739 21.80 -36.13 -17.35
N CYS A 740 21.64 -35.45 -16.21
CA CYS A 740 20.68 -34.37 -15.99
C CYS A 740 21.30 -32.96 -16.08
N ALA A 741 22.49 -32.82 -16.68
CA ALA A 741 23.21 -31.53 -16.72
C ALA A 741 22.39 -30.38 -17.33
N SER A 742 21.68 -30.63 -18.43
CA SER A 742 20.81 -29.62 -19.07
C SER A 742 19.64 -29.20 -18.19
N TRP A 743 19.07 -30.13 -17.42
CA TRP A 743 17.99 -29.82 -16.48
C TRP A 743 18.51 -29.03 -15.29
N ARG A 744 19.70 -29.33 -14.75
CA ARG A 744 20.29 -28.50 -13.68
C ARG A 744 20.50 -27.06 -14.12
N GLU A 745 21.00 -26.86 -15.34
CA GLU A 745 21.18 -25.52 -15.91
C GLU A 745 19.84 -24.80 -16.05
N GLU A 746 18.82 -25.45 -16.61
CA GLU A 746 17.47 -24.89 -16.78
C GLU A 746 16.83 -24.52 -15.44
N LEU A 747 17.02 -25.37 -14.42
CA LEU A 747 16.52 -25.16 -13.07
C LEU A 747 17.36 -24.15 -12.27
N GLY A 748 18.57 -23.83 -12.72
CA GLY A 748 19.52 -22.93 -12.04
C GLY A 748 20.16 -23.53 -10.79
N LEU A 749 20.24 -24.86 -10.70
CA LEU A 749 20.92 -25.58 -9.64
C LEU A 749 22.44 -25.49 -9.86
N ASN A 750 23.15 -24.86 -8.92
CA ASN A 750 24.59 -24.56 -9.00
C ASN A 750 25.24 -24.47 -7.62
N SER A 751 26.53 -24.10 -7.57
CA SER A 751 27.33 -24.04 -6.34
C SER A 751 26.87 -23.01 -5.30
N GLU A 752 26.00 -22.08 -5.66
CA GLU A 752 25.37 -21.14 -4.72
C GLU A 752 24.00 -21.63 -4.22
N SER A 753 23.52 -22.76 -4.74
CA SER A 753 22.17 -23.25 -4.47
C SER A 753 22.05 -23.87 -3.08
N LYS A 754 21.07 -23.36 -2.32
CA LYS A 754 20.64 -23.88 -1.03
C LYS A 754 19.25 -24.46 -1.19
N VAL A 755 19.15 -25.77 -1.09
CA VAL A 755 17.94 -26.51 -1.41
C VAL A 755 17.25 -26.94 -0.12
N LEU A 756 15.97 -26.61 0.02
CA LEU A 756 15.11 -27.13 1.08
C LEU A 756 14.27 -28.29 0.54
N LEU A 757 14.36 -29.42 1.23
CA LEU A 757 13.51 -30.59 1.11
C LEU A 757 12.60 -30.67 2.33
N ILE A 758 11.39 -31.22 2.16
CA ILE A 758 10.47 -31.46 3.27
C ILE A 758 10.25 -32.96 3.39
N ASN A 759 10.69 -33.56 4.50
CA ASN A 759 10.28 -34.92 4.85
C ASN A 759 8.93 -34.83 5.56
N THR A 760 7.86 -35.22 4.88
CA THR A 760 6.47 -35.02 5.33
C THR A 760 6.02 -36.06 6.36
N GLU A 761 6.64 -37.23 6.39
CA GLU A 761 6.29 -38.32 7.31
C GLU A 761 7.46 -39.27 7.62
N GLY A 762 7.31 -40.04 8.70
CA GLY A 762 8.19 -41.16 9.02
C GLY A 762 7.79 -42.46 8.32
N ALA A 763 8.31 -43.59 8.79
CA ALA A 763 7.96 -44.94 8.34
C ALA A 763 6.55 -45.36 8.77
N THR A 764 5.52 -44.68 8.25
CA THR A 764 4.11 -44.88 8.63
C THR A 764 3.48 -46.17 8.08
N ASP A 765 4.10 -46.77 7.05
CA ASP A 765 3.87 -48.13 6.58
C ASP A 765 5.17 -48.95 6.75
N PRO A 766 5.34 -49.66 7.88
CA PRO A 766 6.56 -50.41 8.14
C PRO A 766 6.86 -51.52 7.12
N ALA A 767 5.83 -52.12 6.52
CA ALA A 767 6.00 -53.22 5.57
C ALA A 767 6.56 -52.69 4.23
N ASN A 768 5.93 -51.64 3.70
CA ASN A 768 6.46 -50.96 2.51
C ASN A 768 7.86 -50.37 2.80
N TYR A 769 8.04 -49.71 3.95
CA TYR A 769 9.34 -49.15 4.33
C TYR A 769 10.44 -50.23 4.34
N GLN A 770 10.21 -51.38 4.97
CA GLN A 770 11.18 -52.48 4.97
C GLN A 770 11.48 -53.00 3.57
N LEU A 771 10.46 -53.17 2.72
CA LEU A 771 10.64 -53.55 1.33
C LEU A 771 11.57 -52.56 0.60
N GLN A 772 11.30 -51.26 0.70
CA GLN A 772 12.11 -50.22 0.06
C GLN A 772 13.54 -50.17 0.57
N MET A 773 13.79 -50.51 1.84
CA MET A 773 15.15 -50.59 2.37
C MET A 773 15.98 -51.75 1.79
N THR A 774 15.33 -52.76 1.19
CA THR A 774 15.99 -53.95 0.62
C THR A 774 16.15 -53.91 -0.89
N LEU A 775 15.39 -53.06 -1.60
CA LEU A 775 15.47 -52.94 -3.05
C LEU A 775 16.78 -52.23 -3.49
N PRO A 776 17.36 -52.61 -4.64
CA PRO A 776 18.53 -51.91 -5.19
C PRO A 776 18.16 -50.50 -5.68
N ASP A 777 19.18 -49.64 -5.83
CA ASP A 777 18.99 -48.32 -6.42
C ASP A 777 18.62 -48.42 -7.91
N VAL A 778 17.70 -47.58 -8.34
CA VAL A 778 17.32 -47.44 -9.76
C VAL A 778 18.06 -46.29 -10.41
N GLU A 779 18.45 -46.46 -11.68
CA GLU A 779 19.15 -45.45 -12.48
C GLU A 779 18.62 -45.43 -13.92
N GLY A 780 18.71 -44.28 -14.60
CA GLY A 780 18.26 -44.11 -15.98
C GLY A 780 17.49 -42.80 -16.20
N PRO A 781 17.67 -42.09 -17.34
CA PRO A 781 17.01 -40.81 -17.60
C PRO A 781 15.47 -40.92 -17.72
N GLU A 782 14.92 -42.11 -17.97
CA GLU A 782 13.49 -42.39 -18.07
C GLU A 782 12.75 -42.37 -16.72
N LEU A 783 13.47 -42.25 -15.61
CA LEU A 783 12.90 -42.27 -14.26
C LEU A 783 12.27 -40.95 -13.84
N LEU A 784 12.51 -39.87 -14.58
CA LEU A 784 12.05 -38.53 -14.28
C LEU A 784 11.64 -37.83 -15.59
N GLU A 785 10.59 -37.03 -15.56
CA GLU A 785 10.21 -36.15 -16.66
C GLU A 785 9.88 -34.77 -16.12
N MET A 786 10.20 -33.70 -16.86
CA MET A 786 10.06 -32.31 -16.41
C MET A 786 9.36 -31.44 -17.45
N VAL A 787 8.48 -30.55 -16.98
CA VAL A 787 7.97 -29.39 -17.74
C VAL A 787 8.15 -28.11 -16.94
N LEU A 788 8.37 -26.99 -17.64
CA LEU A 788 8.44 -25.66 -17.02
C LEU A 788 7.04 -25.15 -16.65
N GLY A 789 6.98 -24.34 -15.60
CA GLY A 789 5.73 -23.73 -15.13
C GLY A 789 5.03 -22.83 -16.16
N PRO A 790 3.68 -22.71 -16.11
CA PRO A 790 2.89 -21.95 -17.08
C PRO A 790 3.34 -20.50 -17.29
N ALA A 791 3.59 -19.76 -16.20
CA ALA A 791 4.02 -18.36 -16.26
C ALA A 791 5.34 -18.16 -17.03
N ARG A 792 6.24 -19.16 -17.00
CA ARG A 792 7.53 -19.12 -17.70
C ARG A 792 7.43 -19.52 -19.17
N LYS A 793 6.47 -20.38 -19.54
CA LYS A 793 6.16 -20.65 -20.94
C LYS A 793 5.67 -19.38 -21.67
N ALA A 794 4.87 -18.55 -21.00
CA ALA A 794 4.41 -17.27 -21.55
C ALA A 794 5.57 -16.29 -21.81
N SER A 795 6.55 -16.20 -20.89
CA SER A 795 7.72 -15.33 -21.07
C SER A 795 8.67 -15.81 -22.17
N ASN A 796 8.82 -17.13 -22.35
CA ASN A 796 9.64 -17.71 -23.43
C ASN A 796 8.91 -17.72 -24.79
N GLY A 797 7.58 -17.75 -24.81
CA GLY A 797 6.77 -17.63 -26.03
C GLY A 797 6.91 -16.26 -26.70
N ALA A 798 7.03 -15.19 -25.91
CA ALA A 798 7.22 -13.82 -26.39
C ALA A 798 8.60 -13.57 -27.04
N SER A 799 9.62 -14.41 -26.80
CA SER A 799 10.95 -14.28 -27.43
C SER A 799 11.11 -15.12 -28.70
N SER A 800 10.21 -16.10 -28.93
CA SER A 800 10.33 -17.08 -30.01
C SER A 800 9.76 -16.65 -31.38
N SER A 801 9.05 -15.51 -31.45
CA SER A 801 8.55 -14.95 -32.71
C SER A 801 9.61 -14.28 -33.60
N SER A 802 10.88 -14.24 -33.17
CA SER A 802 11.98 -13.59 -33.91
C SER A 802 13.01 -14.55 -34.54
N LYS A 803 12.83 -15.88 -34.46
CA LYS A 803 13.83 -16.87 -34.97
C LYS A 803 13.29 -17.95 -35.91
N ARG A 804 12.20 -17.69 -36.64
CA ARG A 804 11.81 -18.49 -37.82
C ARG A 804 11.81 -17.64 -39.08
N GLN A 805 13.00 -17.29 -39.57
CA GLN A 805 13.30 -17.03 -40.97
C GLN A 805 14.84 -17.01 -41.14
N ARG A 806 15.33 -17.69 -42.19
CA ARG A 806 16.71 -18.17 -42.45
C ARG A 806 16.93 -19.55 -41.81
N VAL A 807 16.98 -20.67 -42.55
CA VAL A 807 17.75 -20.95 -43.77
C VAL A 807 17.06 -22.09 -44.55
N ALA A 808 17.07 -21.95 -45.89
CA ALA A 808 16.70 -22.87 -46.98
C ALA A 808 15.23 -23.31 -47.09
#